data_AF-W9VIA4-F1
#
_entry.id   AF-W9VIA4-F1
#
_cell.length_a   1.000
_cell.length_b   1.000
_cell.length_c   1.000
_cell.angle_alpha   90.00
_cell.angle_beta   90.00
_cell.angle_gamma   90.00
#
_symmetry.space_group_name_H-M   'P 1'
#
loop_
_entity.id
_entity.type
_entity.pdbx_description
1 polymer ?
#
loop_
_entity_poly.entity_id
_entity_poly.type
_entity_poly.pdbx_seq_one_letter_code
_entity_poly.pdbx_strand_id
1 'polypeptide(L)'
;MAPNPPSPPRGFPQAANGPRFANPFPQLPEQALLSEDISMRETPDMSGDINSRLRIESPSDDTSEDSLMSDSDSEPDETLTKSRRGLPISTLPTGLCYDDRMRYHAEVAATSAENVHPEDPRRIYYIFKELCEAGLVDDKDYPPMVEQPLRRIDAREATKEEILLIHDEEDHYKFVRSTAAMTNAELIDLSESAEQDSIYFNQLSFFSGKLSAGAAIETCKAVLDRKVKNAIAVIRPPGHHAEPLKPMGFCLFNNVCIASKACQVDAILGQECRKILIVDWDVHHGNGCQRAFYNDPNILYISLHVHMNGQFYPSGPEGDMFHCGEGPGLGKNVNIPWPSKGMGDGDYIYAFQSVVMPIAVEFDPDFVIVAAGFDAAAGDELGGCFVTPACYAHMTHMLMSLAGGKIAVCLEGGYNFGAISKSALAVTRTLMGEPPDRLQATAATSSAIDTIAKVRNVQSKYWRSIYPKEPVAGIFGGERLHDIIRRYQAMHLYDKYKLTQLHIFRDTITRSFDQQVLATPNYETKKALIVIFHDSPDLLASNTGISTQQKPHDTWLVDGTQSYIHWATSQNHGVIDVNIPEFITVPAPAPAPALPADQPGIKPEQQYGTAGLLDPASAATSTQHQYSTSTSVEYASGTSDLARREGEKLASYLWENYIEPYAFPHGIFLVGAGHAFHSVAKLISDNDTVYPALSGVVVFSSTQPIRPVTSGTNHWVTGWYRENSLVYVSEKHSLWKKEKEKQGGKVFSKRYGRLVKSPAEVLNGMMLLHREEVVRWMTERIEQRREAMGSSEEEGEDDDDNEEDDGEEDSTKADADGDNDADAAKNGQASSDADTIDDPAVKGESGNGDGGGIVVSAAGASPLTGAPLSRGDVVMTTEQ
;
A
#
# COMPACT_ATOMS: atom_id res chain seq x y z
N MET A 1 8.25 -15.99 53.90
CA MET A 1 9.07 -15.05 54.70
C MET A 1 10.29 -14.68 53.88
N ALA A 2 10.27 -13.48 53.29
CA ALA A 2 11.39 -12.79 52.66
C ALA A 2 11.08 -11.27 52.77
N PRO A 3 12.10 -10.39 52.85
CA PRO A 3 12.09 -9.20 53.71
C PRO A 3 11.57 -7.91 53.06
N ASN A 4 11.13 -6.98 53.92
CA ASN A 4 10.65 -5.63 53.60
C ASN A 4 11.74 -4.72 53.01
N PRO A 5 11.39 -3.80 52.09
CA PRO A 5 12.27 -2.71 51.64
C PRO A 5 12.32 -1.53 52.64
N PRO A 6 13.40 -0.71 52.62
CA PRO A 6 13.70 0.28 53.65
C PRO A 6 12.94 1.62 53.51
N SER A 7 12.74 2.29 54.64
CA SER A 7 12.06 3.59 54.79
C SER A 7 12.94 4.79 54.36
N PRO A 8 12.34 5.91 53.93
CA PRO A 8 13.07 7.14 53.55
C PRO A 8 13.35 8.05 54.77
N PRO A 9 14.44 8.85 54.73
CA PRO A 9 14.80 9.76 55.82
C PRO A 9 14.00 11.07 55.81
N ARG A 10 13.66 11.54 57.03
CA ARG A 10 13.10 12.87 57.34
C ARG A 10 14.20 13.93 57.40
N GLY A 11 13.91 15.16 56.97
CA GLY A 11 14.65 16.36 57.38
C GLY A 11 14.37 17.61 56.54
N PHE A 12 13.41 18.44 56.96
CA PHE A 12 13.18 19.82 56.48
C PHE A 12 14.23 20.81 57.03
N PRO A 13 14.37 22.01 56.44
CA PRO A 13 13.69 23.18 57.01
C PRO A 13 12.98 24.10 55.98
N GLN A 14 11.96 24.81 56.49
CA GLN A 14 11.02 25.71 55.82
C GLN A 14 11.56 27.11 55.47
N ALA A 15 11.00 27.71 54.40
CA ALA A 15 10.47 29.09 54.26
C ALA A 15 10.61 29.54 52.77
N ALA A 16 9.71 30.25 52.10
CA ALA A 16 8.37 30.77 52.32
C ALA A 16 7.81 31.21 50.94
N ASN A 17 6.49 31.44 50.87
CA ASN A 17 5.74 32.17 49.83
C ASN A 17 5.41 31.48 48.49
N GLY A 18 4.24 30.84 48.46
CA GLY A 18 3.43 30.65 47.24
C GLY A 18 2.03 31.24 47.43
N PRO A 19 1.44 31.94 46.45
CA PRO A 19 0.04 32.33 46.48
C PRO A 19 -0.88 31.22 45.94
N ARG A 20 -2.10 31.26 46.47
CA ARG A 20 -3.20 30.30 46.36
C ARG A 20 -3.87 30.31 44.97
N PHE A 21 -4.32 29.15 44.49
CA PHE A 21 -5.38 29.05 43.48
C PHE A 21 -6.69 28.60 44.15
N ALA A 22 -7.76 29.33 43.83
CA ALA A 22 -9.12 29.14 44.32
C ALA A 22 -9.95 28.33 43.31
N ASN A 23 -10.72 27.38 43.82
CA ASN A 23 -11.89 26.83 43.14
C ASN A 23 -13.02 27.87 43.13
N PRO A 24 -13.89 27.85 42.10
CA PRO A 24 -15.31 27.98 42.40
C PRO A 24 -16.19 27.04 41.55
N PHE A 25 -16.95 26.18 42.22
CA PHE A 25 -18.28 25.75 41.78
C PHE A 25 -19.28 26.16 42.88
N PRO A 26 -20.40 26.83 42.55
CA PRO A 26 -21.39 27.25 43.53
C PRO A 26 -22.44 26.16 43.84
N GLN A 27 -22.89 26.14 45.10
CA GLN A 27 -23.89 25.23 45.67
C GLN A 27 -25.31 25.83 45.72
N LEU A 28 -26.29 24.99 45.32
CA LEU A 28 -27.58 24.65 45.98
C LEU A 28 -28.73 25.69 46.06
N PRO A 29 -30.00 25.24 46.16
CA PRO A 29 -30.58 24.74 47.44
C PRO A 29 -31.31 23.38 47.40
N GLU A 30 -31.27 22.70 48.56
CA GLU A 30 -31.90 21.43 48.96
C GLU A 30 -33.42 21.48 49.19
N GLN A 31 -34.06 20.29 49.14
CA GLN A 31 -34.97 19.65 50.15
C GLN A 31 -35.81 18.56 49.42
N ALA A 32 -36.13 17.36 49.91
CA ALA A 32 -35.89 16.64 51.15
C ALA A 32 -36.25 15.14 50.96
N LEU A 33 -35.55 14.26 51.69
CA LEU A 33 -36.02 13.05 52.38
C LEU A 33 -36.56 11.79 51.64
N LEU A 34 -35.88 10.67 51.95
CA LEU A 34 -36.37 9.34 52.39
C LEU A 34 -36.40 8.12 51.44
N SER A 35 -35.64 7.11 51.89
CA SER A 35 -35.92 5.66 51.97
C SER A 35 -35.80 4.73 50.76
N GLU A 36 -35.56 3.46 51.13
CA GLU A 36 -34.92 2.33 50.44
C GLU A 36 -35.83 1.52 49.50
N ASP A 37 -35.18 0.55 48.83
CA ASP A 37 -35.65 -0.76 48.36
C ASP A 37 -35.97 -1.06 46.87
N ILE A 38 -35.08 -1.88 46.29
CA ILE A 38 -35.28 -3.20 45.63
C ILE A 38 -36.46 -3.36 44.65
N SER A 39 -36.16 -3.72 43.38
CA SER A 39 -36.62 -4.95 42.69
C SER A 39 -36.83 -4.77 41.18
N MET A 40 -36.29 -5.71 40.40
CA MET A 40 -36.60 -5.91 38.97
C MET A 40 -37.97 -6.58 38.78
N ARG A 41 -38.76 -6.10 37.82
CA ARG A 41 -39.34 -6.86 36.67
C ARG A 41 -40.47 -6.07 36.00
N GLU A 42 -40.52 -6.23 34.67
CA GLU A 42 -41.68 -6.31 33.77
C GLU A 42 -41.56 -5.41 32.53
N THR A 43 -41.32 -6.07 31.39
CA THR A 43 -41.57 -5.59 30.03
C THR A 43 -43.07 -5.65 29.72
N PRO A 44 -43.59 -4.70 28.94
CA PRO A 44 -44.44 -5.06 27.78
C PRO A 44 -44.10 -4.20 26.54
N ASP A 45 -43.76 -4.83 25.42
CA ASP A 45 -44.64 -5.20 24.31
C ASP A 45 -44.72 -4.12 23.22
N MET A 46 -44.33 -4.53 22.01
CA MET A 46 -44.17 -3.74 20.80
C MET A 46 -45.29 -4.10 19.82
N SER A 47 -46.20 -3.15 19.59
CA SER A 47 -46.99 -3.11 18.35
C SER A 47 -47.49 -1.69 18.10
N GLY A 48 -47.11 -1.08 16.97
CA GLY A 48 -47.76 0.14 16.47
C GLY A 48 -46.82 1.11 15.73
N ASP A 49 -46.96 1.12 14.40
CA ASP A 49 -46.71 2.26 13.51
C ASP A 49 -45.28 2.60 13.08
N ILE A 50 -44.77 1.71 12.23
CA ILE A 50 -43.95 2.08 11.06
C ILE A 50 -44.90 2.57 9.95
N ASN A 51 -44.84 3.86 9.62
CA ASN A 51 -45.05 4.47 8.28
C ASN A 51 -45.61 5.90 8.37
N SER A 52 -44.76 6.90 8.55
CA SER A 52 -45.05 8.24 8.04
C SER A 52 -43.77 9.03 7.80
N ARG A 53 -43.31 9.04 6.54
CA ARG A 53 -42.55 10.11 5.88
C ARG A 53 -42.12 9.61 4.51
N LEU A 54 -42.94 9.93 3.51
CA LEU A 54 -42.59 10.12 2.10
C LEU A 54 -43.92 10.22 1.32
N ARG A 55 -44.39 11.43 1.01
CA ARG A 55 -45.14 11.66 -0.24
C ARG A 55 -44.84 13.04 -0.81
N ILE A 56 -44.56 12.97 -2.09
CA ILE A 56 -44.31 13.99 -3.10
C ILE A 56 -45.68 14.43 -3.61
N GLU A 57 -45.90 15.73 -3.81
CA GLU A 57 -47.02 16.24 -4.60
C GLU A 57 -46.51 17.24 -5.66
N SER A 58 -47.05 17.08 -6.86
CA SER A 58 -46.86 17.88 -8.08
C SER A 58 -48.16 18.67 -8.38
N PRO A 59 -48.12 19.67 -9.28
CA PRO A 59 -48.89 20.92 -9.14
C PRO A 59 -50.22 20.95 -9.90
N SER A 60 -51.10 21.88 -9.51
CA SER A 60 -52.27 22.29 -10.30
C SER A 60 -52.41 23.82 -10.32
N ASP A 61 -52.49 24.36 -11.55
CA ASP A 61 -52.87 25.73 -11.90
C ASP A 61 -54.29 26.07 -11.46
N ASP A 62 -54.51 27.31 -11.00
CA ASP A 62 -55.65 28.12 -11.45
C ASP A 62 -55.43 29.61 -11.15
N THR A 63 -55.89 30.42 -12.09
CA THR A 63 -55.69 31.86 -12.30
C THR A 63 -56.60 32.77 -11.47
N SER A 64 -56.14 33.98 -11.09
CA SER A 64 -56.85 35.26 -11.34
C SER A 64 -56.14 36.47 -10.70
N GLU A 65 -56.16 37.57 -11.46
CA GLU A 65 -55.75 38.93 -11.14
C GLU A 65 -56.65 39.55 -10.04
N ASP A 66 -56.15 40.47 -9.21
CA ASP A 66 -56.45 41.91 -9.30
C ASP A 66 -55.94 42.74 -8.09
N SER A 67 -55.29 43.85 -8.42
CA SER A 67 -55.23 45.20 -7.81
C SER A 67 -55.40 45.50 -6.30
N LEU A 68 -54.39 46.24 -5.80
CA LEU A 68 -54.45 47.51 -5.05
C LEU A 68 -55.40 47.64 -3.84
N MET A 69 -54.83 47.87 -2.65
CA MET A 69 -54.77 49.20 -2.01
C MET A 69 -54.03 49.14 -0.67
N SER A 70 -53.33 50.23 -0.41
CA SER A 70 -52.62 50.63 0.80
C SER A 70 -53.51 50.66 2.05
N ASP A 71 -52.92 50.35 3.20
CA ASP A 71 -53.01 51.27 4.34
C ASP A 71 -51.70 51.28 5.14
N SER A 72 -51.28 52.51 5.38
CA SER A 72 -50.16 52.95 6.19
C SER A 72 -50.42 52.66 7.66
N ASP A 73 -49.42 52.14 8.38
CA ASP A 73 -48.92 52.86 9.55
C ASP A 73 -47.54 52.36 9.97
N SER A 74 -46.65 53.33 10.04
CA SER A 74 -45.23 53.27 10.36
C SER A 74 -45.00 53.31 11.87
N GLU A 75 -44.17 52.39 12.39
CA GLU A 75 -43.11 52.66 13.37
C GLU A 75 -42.03 51.55 13.24
N PRO A 76 -40.72 51.86 13.32
CA PRO A 76 -39.66 50.89 13.18
C PRO A 76 -39.34 50.27 14.54
N ASP A 77 -39.53 48.95 14.68
CA ASP A 77 -39.03 48.23 15.85
C ASP A 77 -37.51 48.03 15.71
N GLU A 78 -36.77 48.95 16.33
CA GLU A 78 -35.36 48.82 16.61
C GLU A 78 -35.09 47.57 17.47
N THR A 79 -34.09 46.80 17.06
CA THR A 79 -33.24 45.96 17.93
C THR A 79 -33.76 44.61 18.42
N LEU A 80 -34.18 43.73 17.50
CA LEU A 80 -33.90 42.29 17.67
C LEU A 80 -32.52 41.97 17.10
N THR A 81 -31.48 42.29 17.89
CA THR A 81 -30.15 41.72 17.69
C THR A 81 -30.28 40.20 17.72
N LYS A 82 -30.13 39.55 16.56
CA LYS A 82 -29.99 38.09 16.50
C LYS A 82 -28.87 37.70 17.46
N SER A 83 -29.23 37.07 18.58
CA SER A 83 -28.28 36.50 19.53
C SER A 83 -27.31 35.60 18.75
N ARG A 84 -26.08 36.08 18.54
CA ARG A 84 -25.01 35.36 17.85
C ARG A 84 -24.65 34.11 18.66
N ARG A 85 -25.21 32.95 18.27
CA ARG A 85 -24.82 31.64 18.80
C ARG A 85 -23.55 31.14 18.08
N GLY A 86 -22.45 31.86 18.24
CA GLY A 86 -21.14 31.45 17.70
C GLY A 86 -20.05 31.61 18.75
N LEU A 87 -19.05 30.74 18.74
CA LEU A 87 -17.82 30.95 19.53
C LEU A 87 -17.16 32.27 19.08
N PRO A 88 -16.55 33.06 19.99
CA PRO A 88 -15.93 34.35 19.64
C PRO A 88 -14.96 34.28 18.44
N ILE A 89 -14.22 33.17 18.33
CA ILE A 89 -13.27 32.88 17.24
C ILE A 89 -13.96 32.81 15.86
N SER A 90 -15.23 32.39 15.78
CA SER A 90 -15.97 32.29 14.51
C SER A 90 -16.35 33.64 13.90
N THR A 91 -16.22 34.73 14.67
CA THR A 91 -16.62 36.08 14.24
C THR A 91 -15.47 36.90 13.63
N LEU A 92 -14.23 36.44 13.78
CA LEU A 92 -13.07 37.09 13.16
C LEU A 92 -13.06 36.82 11.65
N PRO A 93 -12.67 37.81 10.83
CA PRO A 93 -12.54 37.62 9.39
C PRO A 93 -11.38 36.67 9.05
N THR A 94 -11.39 36.13 7.84
CA THR A 94 -10.23 35.42 7.25
C THR A 94 -9.25 36.44 6.69
N GLY A 95 -7.96 36.23 6.91
CA GLY A 95 -6.89 37.10 6.41
C GLY A 95 -6.44 36.77 4.98
N LEU A 96 -6.01 37.79 4.25
CA LEU A 96 -5.37 37.66 2.93
C LEU A 96 -4.08 38.51 2.90
N CYS A 97 -2.95 37.85 2.65
CA CYS A 97 -1.70 38.54 2.33
C CYS A 97 -1.38 38.40 0.84
N TYR A 98 -1.17 39.53 0.17
CA TYR A 98 -0.82 39.62 -1.24
C TYR A 98 -0.05 40.93 -1.48
N ASP A 99 1.01 40.88 -2.28
CA ASP A 99 1.79 42.04 -2.69
C ASP A 99 2.29 41.85 -4.13
N ASP A 100 1.99 42.83 -4.99
CA ASP A 100 2.33 42.78 -6.41
C ASP A 100 3.84 42.82 -6.66
N ARG A 101 4.62 43.37 -5.73
CA ARG A 101 6.08 43.46 -5.86
C ARG A 101 6.77 42.10 -5.79
N MET A 102 6.10 41.07 -5.26
CA MET A 102 6.57 39.68 -5.36
C MET A 102 6.66 39.21 -6.82
N ARG A 103 5.95 39.86 -7.75
CA ARG A 103 5.99 39.58 -9.21
C ARG A 103 7.28 40.08 -9.88
N TYR A 104 8.10 40.85 -9.18
CA TYR A 104 9.34 41.38 -9.73
C TYR A 104 10.43 40.32 -9.90
N HIS A 105 10.38 39.22 -9.15
CA HIS A 105 11.14 38.02 -9.45
C HIS A 105 10.55 37.35 -10.70
N ALA A 106 11.26 37.37 -11.82
CA ALA A 106 10.80 36.89 -13.11
C ALA A 106 12.02 36.46 -13.92
N GLU A 107 11.83 35.49 -14.81
CA GLU A 107 12.87 35.04 -15.72
C GLU A 107 13.42 36.23 -16.54
N VAL A 108 14.75 36.37 -16.58
CA VAL A 108 15.43 37.53 -17.18
C VAL A 108 15.26 37.56 -18.71
N ALA A 109 15.30 36.39 -19.33
CA ALA A 109 14.98 36.18 -20.74
C ALA A 109 14.57 34.71 -20.91
N ALA A 110 13.46 34.45 -21.60
CA ALA A 110 13.12 33.09 -22.01
C ALA A 110 14.23 32.59 -22.94
N THR A 111 14.97 31.58 -22.51
CA THR A 111 16.11 31.01 -23.25
C THR A 111 15.70 30.40 -24.59
N SER A 112 14.40 30.09 -24.77
CA SER A 112 13.73 29.93 -26.07
C SER A 112 12.20 29.98 -25.92
N ALA A 113 11.46 30.05 -27.04
CA ALA A 113 9.98 29.91 -27.03
C ALA A 113 9.50 28.52 -26.54
N GLU A 114 10.40 27.54 -26.46
CA GLU A 114 10.15 26.16 -26.02
C GLU A 114 10.61 25.90 -24.56
N ASN A 115 11.36 26.84 -23.95
CA ASN A 115 11.91 26.76 -22.59
C ASN A 115 11.43 27.94 -21.72
N VAL A 116 10.12 28.21 -21.69
CA VAL A 116 9.57 29.16 -20.71
C VAL A 116 9.49 28.45 -19.37
N HIS A 117 10.12 29.03 -18.35
CA HIS A 117 10.11 28.45 -17.01
C HIS A 117 8.67 28.39 -16.44
N PRO A 118 8.24 27.26 -15.84
CA PRO A 118 6.84 27.07 -15.41
C PRO A 118 6.44 28.00 -14.24
N GLU A 119 7.39 28.34 -13.36
CA GLU A 119 7.15 29.33 -12.30
C GLU A 119 7.09 30.74 -12.92
N ASP A 120 5.89 31.34 -12.90
CA ASP A 120 5.55 32.58 -13.59
C ASP A 120 4.99 33.64 -12.60
N PRO A 121 5.42 34.92 -12.68
CA PRO A 121 4.87 36.01 -11.88
C PRO A 121 3.35 36.17 -11.91
N ARG A 122 2.70 35.74 -12.99
CA ARG A 122 1.25 35.83 -13.18
C ARG A 122 0.48 34.84 -12.31
N ARG A 123 1.12 33.81 -11.73
CA ARG A 123 0.48 32.82 -10.84
C ARG A 123 -0.27 33.49 -9.69
N ILE A 124 0.42 34.34 -8.92
CA ILE A 124 -0.18 35.06 -7.79
C ILE A 124 -1.20 36.11 -8.24
N TYR A 125 -1.02 36.68 -9.44
CA TYR A 125 -1.97 37.62 -10.02
C TYR A 125 -3.30 36.96 -10.36
N TYR A 126 -3.28 35.80 -11.01
CA TYR A 126 -4.52 35.09 -11.38
C TYR A 126 -5.29 34.60 -10.16
N ILE A 127 -4.61 34.14 -9.10
CA ILE A 127 -5.26 33.83 -7.82
C ILE A 127 -5.93 35.08 -7.26
N PHE A 128 -5.18 36.19 -7.12
CA PHE A 128 -5.73 37.42 -6.55
C PHE A 128 -6.92 37.95 -7.37
N LYS A 129 -6.82 37.91 -8.70
CA LYS A 129 -7.89 38.27 -9.63
C LYS A 129 -9.14 37.42 -9.40
N GLU A 130 -8.99 36.10 -9.31
CA GLU A 130 -10.12 35.18 -9.06
C GLU A 130 -10.80 35.45 -7.71
N LEU A 131 -10.03 35.76 -6.66
CA LEU A 131 -10.58 36.15 -5.36
C LEU A 131 -11.36 37.48 -5.42
N CYS A 132 -10.88 38.45 -6.22
CA CYS A 132 -11.57 39.71 -6.45
C CYS A 132 -12.85 39.51 -7.28
N GLU A 133 -12.79 38.72 -8.35
CA GLU A 133 -13.94 38.41 -9.21
C GLU A 133 -15.01 37.59 -8.49
N ALA A 134 -14.62 36.77 -7.51
CA ALA A 134 -15.54 36.11 -6.59
C ALA A 134 -16.13 37.05 -5.51
N GLY A 135 -15.73 38.32 -5.48
CA GLY A 135 -16.22 39.34 -4.55
C GLY A 135 -15.75 39.15 -3.11
N LEU A 136 -14.65 38.43 -2.89
CA LEU A 136 -14.13 38.12 -1.54
C LEU A 136 -13.18 39.20 -1.00
N VAL A 137 -12.64 40.04 -1.86
CA VAL A 137 -11.66 41.08 -1.53
C VAL A 137 -12.32 42.45 -1.64
N ASP A 138 -12.04 43.33 -0.68
CA ASP A 138 -12.38 44.75 -0.78
C ASP A 138 -11.26 45.48 -1.54
N ASP A 139 -11.38 45.53 -2.86
CA ASP A 139 -10.43 46.19 -3.76
C ASP A 139 -11.10 47.35 -4.52
N LYS A 140 -10.30 48.32 -4.98
CA LYS A 140 -10.83 49.55 -5.62
C LYS A 140 -11.63 49.25 -6.88
N ASP A 141 -11.18 48.25 -7.64
CA ASP A 141 -11.78 47.88 -8.93
C ASP A 141 -12.87 46.81 -8.77
N TYR A 142 -12.95 46.15 -7.61
CA TYR A 142 -13.85 45.04 -7.32
C TYR A 142 -14.51 45.23 -5.95
N PRO A 143 -15.71 45.82 -5.87
CA PRO A 143 -16.41 45.96 -4.60
C PRO A 143 -16.75 44.57 -4.03
N PRO A 144 -16.65 44.37 -2.71
CA PRO A 144 -16.91 43.07 -2.10
C PRO A 144 -18.39 42.69 -2.23
N MET A 145 -18.65 41.41 -2.50
CA MET A 145 -20.01 40.85 -2.65
C MET A 145 -20.47 40.06 -1.41
N VAL A 146 -19.60 39.93 -0.41
CA VAL A 146 -19.84 39.18 0.84
C VAL A 146 -19.92 40.12 2.04
N GLU A 147 -20.66 39.71 3.09
CA GLU A 147 -20.86 40.52 4.30
C GLU A 147 -19.54 40.82 5.05
N GLN A 148 -18.62 39.85 5.06
CA GLN A 148 -17.30 39.97 5.68
C GLN A 148 -16.22 39.64 4.65
N PRO A 149 -15.68 40.64 3.92
CA PRO A 149 -14.59 40.41 2.99
C PRO A 149 -13.30 40.02 3.73
N LEU A 150 -12.35 39.49 2.97
CA LEU A 150 -11.03 39.12 3.46
C LEU A 150 -10.31 40.32 4.07
N ARG A 151 -9.71 40.13 5.25
CA ARG A 151 -8.93 41.15 5.94
C ARG A 151 -7.52 41.21 5.35
N ARG A 152 -7.15 42.33 4.75
CA ARG A 152 -5.80 42.54 4.23
C ARG A 152 -4.74 42.43 5.34
N ILE A 153 -3.69 41.68 5.06
CA ILE A 153 -2.46 41.58 5.84
C ILE A 153 -1.33 42.13 4.97
N ASP A 154 -0.63 43.14 5.46
CA ASP A 154 0.44 43.78 4.72
C ASP A 154 1.70 42.91 4.72
N ALA A 155 2.30 42.74 3.54
CA ALA A 155 3.59 42.07 3.41
C ALA A 155 4.72 42.99 3.88
N ARG A 156 5.77 42.39 4.44
CA ARG A 156 7.04 43.06 4.72
C ARG A 156 8.19 42.18 4.28
N GLU A 157 9.39 42.76 4.21
CA GLU A 157 10.61 41.97 4.07
C GLU A 157 10.92 41.22 5.38
N ALA A 158 11.27 39.94 5.28
CA ALA A 158 11.87 39.20 6.38
C ALA A 158 13.23 39.83 6.76
N THR A 159 13.53 39.90 8.06
CA THR A 159 14.84 40.37 8.49
C THR A 159 15.90 39.29 8.25
N LYS A 160 17.18 39.69 8.29
CA LYS A 160 18.29 38.72 8.18
C LYS A 160 18.18 37.67 9.29
N GLU A 161 17.93 38.11 10.52
CA GLU A 161 17.85 37.26 11.72
C GLU A 161 16.72 36.23 11.60
N GLU A 162 15.58 36.60 11.03
CA GLU A 162 14.48 35.66 10.77
C GLU A 162 14.86 34.61 9.72
N ILE A 163 15.53 34.99 8.63
CA ILE A 163 15.96 34.05 7.59
C ILE A 163 17.02 33.07 8.14
N LEU A 164 17.92 33.56 8.99
CA LEU A 164 18.97 32.76 9.63
C LEU A 164 18.44 31.76 10.67
N LEU A 165 17.14 31.77 10.99
CA LEU A 165 16.54 30.71 11.80
C LEU A 165 16.52 29.36 11.08
N ILE A 166 16.59 29.37 9.75
CA ILE A 166 16.52 28.17 8.90
C ILE A 166 17.74 28.05 8.00
N HIS A 167 18.16 29.15 7.38
CA HIS A 167 19.19 29.13 6.35
C HIS A 167 20.55 29.54 6.92
N ASP A 168 21.60 28.87 6.45
CA ASP A 168 22.97 29.22 6.80
C ASP A 168 23.34 30.60 6.25
N GLU A 169 24.16 31.33 7.01
CA GLU A 169 24.56 32.68 6.63
C GLU A 169 25.49 32.69 5.41
N GLU A 170 26.50 31.83 5.40
CA GLU A 170 27.57 31.84 4.41
C GLU A 170 27.13 31.18 3.12
N ASP A 171 26.61 29.95 3.22
CA ASP A 171 26.34 29.11 2.06
C ASP A 171 25.03 29.49 1.36
N HIS A 172 24.04 29.97 2.11
CA HIS A 172 22.71 30.25 1.57
C HIS A 172 22.38 31.75 1.53
N TYR A 173 22.27 32.42 2.68
CA TYR A 173 21.77 33.81 2.72
C TYR A 173 22.64 34.76 1.91
N LYS A 174 23.97 34.68 2.05
CA LYS A 174 24.90 35.52 1.28
C LYS A 174 24.89 35.17 -0.21
N PHE A 175 24.72 33.91 -0.57
CA PHE A 175 24.56 33.49 -1.97
C PHE A 175 23.34 34.16 -2.61
N VAL A 176 22.14 33.99 -2.04
CA VAL A 176 20.92 34.59 -2.59
C VAL A 176 21.01 36.13 -2.59
N ARG A 177 21.63 36.74 -1.56
CA ARG A 177 21.88 38.20 -1.54
C ARG A 177 22.78 38.66 -2.69
N SER A 178 23.76 37.86 -3.09
CA SER A 178 24.72 38.24 -4.13
C SER A 178 24.06 38.42 -5.50
N THR A 179 22.93 37.75 -5.77
CA THR A 179 22.21 37.84 -7.05
C THR A 179 21.71 39.26 -7.34
N ALA A 180 21.50 40.08 -6.30
CA ALA A 180 21.07 41.47 -6.46
C ALA A 180 22.13 42.38 -7.10
N ALA A 181 23.40 42.00 -7.04
CA ALA A 181 24.52 42.76 -7.60
C ALA A 181 25.00 42.22 -8.96
N MET A 182 24.50 41.06 -9.40
CA MET A 182 24.90 40.42 -10.64
C MET A 182 24.22 41.06 -11.86
N THR A 183 24.91 40.99 -12.99
CA THR A 183 24.38 41.35 -14.30
C THR A 183 23.44 40.27 -14.82
N ASN A 184 22.57 40.63 -15.78
CA ASN A 184 21.65 39.68 -16.41
C ASN A 184 22.37 38.48 -17.04
N ALA A 185 23.55 38.68 -17.63
CA ALA A 185 24.33 37.58 -18.21
C ALA A 185 24.82 36.61 -17.13
N GLU A 186 25.39 37.12 -16.04
CA GLU A 186 25.84 36.30 -14.90
C GLU A 186 24.68 35.53 -14.25
N LEU A 187 23.49 36.12 -14.19
CA LEU A 187 22.30 35.49 -13.61
C LEU A 187 21.75 34.36 -14.49
N ILE A 188 21.81 34.52 -15.81
CA ILE A 188 21.43 33.46 -16.76
C ILE A 188 22.45 32.31 -16.65
N ASP A 189 23.75 32.62 -16.71
CA ASP A 189 24.83 31.63 -16.56
C ASP A 189 24.72 30.88 -15.22
N LEU A 190 24.38 31.59 -14.14
CA LEU A 190 24.13 30.98 -12.83
C LEU A 190 22.92 30.05 -12.87
N SER A 191 21.80 30.48 -13.46
CA SER A 191 20.56 29.68 -13.51
C SER A 191 20.71 28.41 -14.36
N GLU A 192 21.58 28.43 -15.37
CA GLU A 192 21.89 27.28 -16.24
C GLU A 192 23.04 26.41 -15.71
N SER A 193 23.67 26.78 -14.59
CA SER A 193 24.80 26.03 -14.04
C SER A 193 24.35 24.66 -13.54
N ALA A 194 25.22 23.66 -13.69
CA ALA A 194 24.93 22.29 -13.25
C ALA A 194 24.81 22.17 -11.72
N GLU A 195 25.27 23.17 -10.96
CA GLU A 195 25.08 23.22 -9.51
C GLU A 195 23.69 23.73 -9.10
N GLN A 196 22.99 24.43 -10.00
CA GLN A 196 21.62 24.88 -9.75
C GLN A 196 20.62 23.81 -10.17
N ASP A 197 19.69 23.52 -9.28
CA ASP A 197 18.66 22.53 -9.53
C ASP A 197 17.30 23.22 -9.70
N SER A 198 16.86 23.31 -10.96
CA SER A 198 15.53 23.77 -11.34
C SER A 198 15.18 25.12 -10.70
N ILE A 199 15.96 26.17 -10.99
CA ILE A 199 15.75 27.50 -10.41
C ILE A 199 16.27 28.60 -11.34
N TYR A 200 15.68 29.79 -11.27
CA TYR A 200 16.17 30.97 -11.99
C TYR A 200 16.36 32.17 -11.06
N PHE A 201 17.19 33.12 -11.49
CA PHE A 201 17.46 34.33 -10.72
C PHE A 201 17.31 35.60 -11.55
N ASN A 202 16.95 36.69 -10.88
CA ASN A 202 17.09 38.04 -11.37
C ASN A 202 17.58 38.99 -10.24
N GLN A 203 17.83 40.25 -10.56
CA GLN A 203 18.33 41.24 -9.59
C GLN A 203 17.36 41.51 -8.43
N LEU A 204 16.07 41.23 -8.60
CA LEU A 204 15.01 41.39 -7.62
C LEU A 204 14.61 40.07 -6.95
N SER A 205 15.30 38.96 -7.23
CA SER A 205 15.10 37.65 -6.59
C SER A 205 15.26 37.77 -5.08
N PHE A 206 16.37 38.35 -4.60
CA PHE A 206 16.61 38.50 -3.16
C PHE A 206 15.52 39.33 -2.47
N PHE A 207 15.14 40.47 -3.07
CA PHE A 207 14.08 41.33 -2.55
C PHE A 207 12.73 40.59 -2.50
N SER A 208 12.34 39.92 -3.59
CA SER A 208 11.06 39.21 -3.67
C SER A 208 11.04 38.01 -2.73
N GLY A 209 12.16 37.28 -2.58
CA GLY A 209 12.31 36.18 -1.63
C GLY A 209 12.14 36.65 -0.19
N LYS A 210 12.77 37.77 0.20
CA LYS A 210 12.57 38.38 1.52
C LYS A 210 11.11 38.79 1.73
N LEU A 211 10.47 39.36 0.72
CA LEU A 211 9.08 39.81 0.79
C LEU A 211 8.12 38.61 0.95
N SER A 212 8.36 37.52 0.21
CA SER A 212 7.60 36.26 0.32
C SER A 212 7.71 35.66 1.73
N ALA A 213 8.93 35.52 2.24
CA ALA A 213 9.16 34.99 3.59
C ALA A 213 8.52 35.89 4.66
N GLY A 214 8.68 37.21 4.56
CA GLY A 214 8.10 38.14 5.53
C GLY A 214 6.57 38.21 5.47
N ALA A 215 5.97 38.05 4.28
CA ALA A 215 4.52 37.88 4.13
C ALA A 215 4.00 36.61 4.81
N ALA A 216 4.72 35.49 4.69
CA ALA A 216 4.38 34.27 5.41
C ALA A 216 4.46 34.46 6.93
N ILE A 217 5.49 35.16 7.43
CA ILE A 217 5.62 35.51 8.86
C ILE A 217 4.42 36.34 9.32
N GLU A 218 4.10 37.46 8.65
CA GLU A 218 3.00 38.33 9.06
C GLU A 218 1.64 37.64 8.99
N THR A 219 1.45 36.78 7.99
CA THR A 219 0.24 35.94 7.89
C THR A 219 0.10 35.02 9.10
N CYS A 220 1.16 34.32 9.47
CA CYS A 220 1.15 33.42 10.62
C CYS A 220 0.96 34.19 11.93
N LYS A 221 1.66 35.32 12.12
CA LYS A 221 1.52 36.17 13.30
C LYS A 221 0.10 36.73 13.44
N ALA A 222 -0.54 37.15 12.35
CA ALA A 222 -1.92 37.66 12.41
C ALA A 222 -2.94 36.60 12.86
N VAL A 223 -2.73 35.33 12.51
CA VAL A 223 -3.58 34.21 12.96
C VAL A 223 -3.32 33.88 14.43
N LEU A 224 -2.04 33.79 14.84
CA LEU A 224 -1.67 33.50 16.22
C LEU A 224 -2.12 34.60 17.19
N ASP A 225 -1.97 35.87 16.81
CA ASP A 225 -2.41 37.06 17.54
C ASP A 225 -3.95 37.26 17.49
N ARG A 226 -4.68 36.34 16.85
CA ARG A 226 -6.15 36.37 16.71
C ARG A 226 -6.69 37.69 16.13
N LYS A 227 -5.91 38.37 15.27
CA LYS A 227 -6.39 39.47 14.42
C LYS A 227 -7.34 38.96 13.34
N VAL A 228 -7.14 37.71 12.93
CA VAL A 228 -7.97 36.94 12.00
C VAL A 228 -8.17 35.52 12.55
N LYS A 229 -9.23 34.81 12.14
CA LYS A 229 -9.44 33.42 12.59
C LYS A 229 -8.44 32.45 11.96
N ASN A 230 -8.14 32.68 10.69
CA ASN A 230 -7.26 31.92 9.80
C ASN A 230 -6.87 32.83 8.63
N ALA A 231 -5.93 32.41 7.77
CA ALA A 231 -5.49 33.25 6.66
C ALA A 231 -4.91 32.47 5.48
N ILE A 232 -4.87 33.13 4.32
CA ILE A 232 -4.16 32.69 3.12
C ILE A 232 -3.11 33.73 2.71
N ALA A 233 -1.89 33.27 2.40
CA ALA A 233 -0.79 34.06 1.87
C ALA A 233 -0.58 33.69 0.40
N VAL A 234 -0.95 34.59 -0.50
CA VAL A 234 -0.76 34.45 -1.95
C VAL A 234 0.62 35.01 -2.30
N ILE A 235 1.65 34.20 -2.05
CA ILE A 235 3.06 34.62 -2.03
C ILE A 235 3.89 33.96 -3.12
N ARG A 236 4.99 34.60 -3.51
CA ARG A 236 6.05 34.02 -4.36
C ARG A 236 7.38 34.77 -4.18
N PRO A 237 8.54 34.17 -4.44
CA PRO A 237 8.76 32.77 -4.84
C PRO A 237 8.30 31.74 -3.80
N PRO A 238 8.06 30.48 -4.20
CA PRO A 238 7.75 29.38 -3.27
C PRO A 238 8.95 29.11 -2.34
N GLY A 239 8.78 28.20 -1.38
CA GLY A 239 9.76 27.96 -0.32
C GLY A 239 10.06 26.51 0.03
N HIS A 240 9.15 25.55 -0.16
CA HIS A 240 9.25 24.23 0.49
C HIS A 240 10.48 23.38 0.09
N HIS A 241 11.08 23.63 -1.08
CA HIS A 241 12.32 22.97 -1.54
C HIS A 241 13.60 23.65 -1.05
N ALA A 242 13.56 24.91 -0.63
CA ALA A 242 14.75 25.64 -0.18
C ALA A 242 15.29 24.98 1.08
N GLU A 243 16.49 24.41 0.96
CA GLU A 243 17.15 23.71 2.05
C GLU A 243 17.96 24.70 2.92
N PRO A 244 18.38 24.29 4.13
CA PRO A 244 19.20 25.15 4.99
C PRO A 244 20.45 25.71 4.30
N LEU A 245 21.08 24.93 3.41
CA LEU A 245 22.36 25.29 2.78
C LEU A 245 22.26 25.73 1.31
N LYS A 246 21.12 25.55 0.63
CA LYS A 246 20.99 25.90 -0.79
C LYS A 246 19.54 26.21 -1.22
N PRO A 247 19.33 27.11 -2.17
CA PRO A 247 18.05 27.23 -2.89
C PRO A 247 17.96 26.17 -3.99
N MET A 248 16.74 25.75 -4.32
CA MET A 248 16.44 24.77 -5.39
C MET A 248 14.94 24.69 -5.65
N GLY A 249 14.52 24.09 -6.76
CA GLY A 249 13.10 23.81 -7.04
C GLY A 249 12.24 25.08 -7.00
N PHE A 250 12.72 26.14 -7.66
CA PHE A 250 12.11 27.48 -7.69
C PHE A 250 12.10 28.24 -6.35
N CYS A 251 12.59 27.62 -5.27
CA CYS A 251 12.50 28.14 -3.91
C CYS A 251 13.80 28.85 -3.51
N LEU A 252 13.69 30.15 -3.21
CA LEU A 252 14.83 30.95 -2.74
C LEU A 252 15.02 30.88 -1.23
N PHE A 253 13.94 31.01 -0.46
CA PHE A 253 13.95 30.90 1.00
C PHE A 253 12.75 30.07 1.41
N ASN A 254 12.88 29.30 2.49
CA ASN A 254 11.82 28.42 2.94
C ASN A 254 10.79 29.19 3.78
N ASN A 255 9.80 29.76 3.09
CA ASN A 255 8.79 30.66 3.67
C ASN A 255 8.09 30.05 4.90
N VAL A 256 7.59 28.82 4.78
CA VAL A 256 6.86 28.14 5.85
C VAL A 256 7.76 27.76 7.03
N CYS A 257 9.00 27.36 6.77
CA CYS A 257 9.95 27.04 7.84
C CYS A 257 10.39 28.29 8.60
N ILE A 258 10.71 29.37 7.89
CA ILE A 258 11.07 30.66 8.48
C ILE A 258 9.91 31.17 9.33
N ALA A 259 8.68 31.17 8.79
CA ALA A 259 7.49 31.58 9.53
C ALA A 259 7.26 30.75 10.79
N SER A 260 7.46 29.43 10.72
CA SER A 260 7.34 28.52 11.87
C SER A 260 8.29 28.91 13.00
N LYS A 261 9.59 29.06 12.70
CA LYS A 261 10.58 29.41 13.73
C LYS A 261 10.41 30.85 14.20
N ALA A 262 10.12 31.79 13.31
CA ALA A 262 9.86 33.19 13.68
C ALA A 262 8.69 33.31 14.67
N CYS A 263 7.64 32.48 14.52
CA CYS A 263 6.53 32.43 15.47
C CYS A 263 6.91 31.75 16.80
N GLN A 264 7.70 30.67 16.76
CA GLN A 264 8.17 29.97 17.97
C GLN A 264 9.10 30.84 18.84
N VAL A 265 9.96 31.65 18.23
CA VAL A 265 10.93 32.49 18.95
C VAL A 265 10.39 33.88 19.30
N ASP A 266 9.19 34.24 18.83
CA ASP A 266 8.55 35.50 19.16
C ASP A 266 8.25 35.58 20.67
N ALA A 267 8.65 36.68 21.31
CA ALA A 267 8.58 36.82 22.76
C ALA A 267 7.15 36.78 23.32
N ILE A 268 6.15 37.12 22.51
CA ILE A 268 4.73 37.14 22.89
C ILE A 268 4.05 35.87 22.39
N LEU A 269 4.20 35.55 21.10
CA LEU A 269 3.45 34.47 20.46
C LEU A 269 4.01 33.07 20.75
N GLY A 270 5.31 32.95 21.03
CA GLY A 270 5.98 31.66 21.21
C GLY A 270 5.44 30.81 22.36
N GLN A 271 4.83 31.43 23.37
CA GLN A 271 4.21 30.70 24.49
C GLN A 271 2.97 29.91 24.07
N GLU A 272 2.24 30.40 23.06
CA GLU A 272 1.01 29.79 22.54
C GLU A 272 1.20 29.07 21.19
N CYS A 273 2.45 28.96 20.73
CA CYS A 273 2.84 28.36 19.45
C CYS A 273 4.04 27.42 19.65
N ARG A 274 3.89 26.41 20.51
CA ARG A 274 4.98 25.45 20.75
C ARG A 274 4.99 24.38 19.67
N LYS A 275 3.88 23.68 19.46
CA LYS A 275 3.74 22.59 18.50
C LYS A 275 3.13 23.11 17.20
N ILE A 276 3.85 22.99 16.08
CA ILE A 276 3.35 23.38 14.76
C ILE A 276 3.21 22.13 13.88
N LEU A 277 2.07 21.98 13.23
CA LEU A 277 1.86 21.02 12.16
C LEU A 277 2.05 21.73 10.82
N ILE A 278 2.95 21.21 9.99
CA ILE A 278 3.09 21.59 8.58
C ILE A 278 2.51 20.45 7.75
N VAL A 279 1.45 20.76 6.99
CA VAL A 279 0.90 19.84 5.96
C VAL A 279 1.31 20.37 4.60
N ASP A 280 2.11 19.60 3.89
CA ASP A 280 2.50 19.86 2.51
C ASP A 280 1.69 18.98 1.57
N TRP A 281 0.83 19.62 0.78
CA TRP A 281 0.02 18.95 -0.24
C TRP A 281 0.45 19.34 -1.67
N ASP A 282 1.58 20.04 -1.82
CA ASP A 282 2.23 20.20 -3.10
C ASP A 282 2.57 18.81 -3.66
N VAL A 283 2.49 18.65 -4.98
CA VAL A 283 2.74 17.35 -5.61
C VAL A 283 4.20 16.90 -5.46
N HIS A 284 5.12 17.83 -5.18
CA HIS A 284 6.52 17.55 -4.94
C HIS A 284 6.82 17.42 -3.45
N HIS A 285 7.81 16.60 -3.13
CA HIS A 285 8.30 16.50 -1.76
C HIS A 285 9.03 17.79 -1.36
N GLY A 286 8.54 18.50 -0.34
CA GLY A 286 9.25 19.61 0.30
C GLY A 286 10.48 19.14 1.09
N ASN A 287 11.52 18.67 0.41
CA ASN A 287 12.79 18.21 0.98
C ASN A 287 13.44 19.27 1.89
N GLY A 288 13.30 20.56 1.54
CA GLY A 288 13.75 21.67 2.38
C GLY A 288 13.06 21.70 3.75
N CYS A 289 11.74 21.53 3.78
CA CYS A 289 10.97 21.48 5.02
C CYS A 289 11.32 20.26 5.88
N GLN A 290 11.40 19.09 5.25
CA GLN A 290 11.82 17.85 5.93
C GLN A 290 13.20 18.03 6.58
N ARG A 291 14.17 18.57 5.83
CA ARG A 291 15.55 18.73 6.31
C ARG A 291 15.68 19.77 7.41
N ALA A 292 14.92 20.86 7.33
CA ALA A 292 14.94 21.93 8.34
C ALA A 292 14.48 21.45 9.74
N PHE A 293 13.56 20.47 9.80
CA PHE A 293 12.94 20.03 11.05
C PHE A 293 13.15 18.56 11.38
N TYR A 294 14.05 17.87 10.69
CA TYR A 294 14.22 16.42 10.80
C TYR A 294 14.48 15.92 12.23
N ASN A 295 15.06 16.77 13.08
CA ASN A 295 15.36 16.50 14.49
C ASN A 295 14.50 17.29 15.51
N ASP A 296 13.53 18.11 15.06
CA ASP A 296 12.73 18.97 15.95
C ASP A 296 11.45 18.23 16.40
N PRO A 297 11.26 17.94 17.71
CA PRO A 297 10.09 17.23 18.20
C PRO A 297 8.80 18.07 18.18
N ASN A 298 8.92 19.40 18.06
CA ASN A 298 7.80 20.32 18.15
C ASN A 298 7.28 20.75 16.78
N ILE A 299 7.93 20.36 15.68
CA ILE A 299 7.40 20.53 14.33
C ILE A 299 7.07 19.17 13.76
N LEU A 300 5.81 18.95 13.41
CA LEU A 300 5.38 17.77 12.67
C LEU A 300 5.25 18.15 11.20
N TYR A 301 6.04 17.51 10.34
CA TYR A 301 5.94 17.66 8.89
C TYR A 301 5.25 16.44 8.27
N ILE A 302 4.18 16.68 7.53
CA ILE A 302 3.47 15.65 6.77
C ILE A 302 3.40 16.08 5.30
N SER A 303 3.90 15.25 4.38
CA SER A 303 3.91 15.54 2.95
C SER A 303 3.22 14.44 2.14
N LEU A 304 2.36 14.84 1.20
CA LEU A 304 1.73 13.95 0.21
C LEU A 304 2.24 14.31 -1.18
N HIS A 305 3.07 13.47 -1.78
CA HIS A 305 3.79 13.84 -3.01
C HIS A 305 3.96 12.65 -3.95
N VAL A 306 4.13 12.93 -5.25
CA VAL A 306 4.52 11.91 -6.23
C VAL A 306 6.00 11.58 -6.02
N HIS A 307 6.29 10.29 -5.85
CA HIS A 307 7.66 9.82 -5.60
C HIS A 307 8.17 8.92 -6.72
N MET A 308 7.32 8.00 -7.22
CA MET A 308 7.67 7.04 -8.27
C MET A 308 8.99 6.29 -7.99
N ASN A 309 9.19 5.85 -6.74
CA ASN A 309 10.43 5.22 -6.27
C ASN A 309 11.67 6.10 -6.48
N GLY A 310 11.53 7.40 -6.23
CA GLY A 310 12.62 8.38 -6.34
C GLY A 310 12.94 8.80 -7.77
N GLN A 311 12.04 8.55 -8.72
CA GLN A 311 12.19 8.97 -10.12
C GLN A 311 11.50 10.31 -10.42
N PHE A 312 10.59 10.75 -9.54
CA PHE A 312 9.93 12.04 -9.68
C PHE A 312 10.67 13.12 -8.88
N TYR A 313 10.72 14.35 -9.39
CA TYR A 313 11.41 15.49 -8.77
C TYR A 313 10.99 15.69 -7.30
N PRO A 314 11.91 15.92 -6.33
CA PRO A 314 13.36 16.18 -6.47
C PRO A 314 14.25 14.95 -6.71
N SER A 315 13.66 13.78 -6.95
CA SER A 315 14.33 12.49 -7.13
C SER A 315 15.09 11.99 -5.89
N GLY A 316 15.37 10.69 -5.87
CA GLY A 316 16.08 10.05 -4.76
C GLY A 316 15.19 9.50 -3.64
N PRO A 317 15.81 8.90 -2.61
CA PRO A 317 15.10 8.11 -1.61
C PRO A 317 14.50 8.94 -0.47
N GLU A 318 14.91 10.19 -0.25
CA GLU A 318 14.57 10.96 0.96
C GLU A 318 13.07 11.22 1.16
N GLY A 319 12.31 11.28 0.07
CA GLY A 319 10.84 11.39 0.10
C GLY A 319 10.11 10.08 0.37
N ASP A 320 10.81 8.94 0.54
CA ASP A 320 10.13 7.68 0.83
C ASP A 320 9.51 7.65 2.23
N MET A 321 8.65 6.66 2.47
CA MET A 321 7.90 6.51 3.71
C MET A 321 8.75 6.10 4.93
N PHE A 322 10.01 5.70 4.74
CA PHE A 322 10.90 5.22 5.80
C PHE A 322 11.65 6.36 6.49
N HIS A 323 11.72 7.54 5.88
CA HIS A 323 12.32 8.74 6.45
C HIS A 323 11.37 9.39 7.48
N CYS A 324 11.54 9.01 8.75
CA CYS A 324 10.61 9.36 9.83
C CYS A 324 11.13 10.43 10.80
N GLY A 325 12.23 11.11 10.47
CA GLY A 325 12.95 12.00 11.39
C GLY A 325 14.02 11.26 12.18
N GLU A 326 14.78 11.99 12.99
CA GLU A 326 15.88 11.44 13.79
C GLU A 326 15.98 12.09 15.17
N GLY A 327 16.70 11.41 16.08
CA GLY A 327 16.92 11.92 17.43
C GLY A 327 15.59 12.28 18.12
N PRO A 328 15.46 13.49 18.71
CA PRO A 328 14.21 13.95 19.29
C PRO A 328 13.04 14.08 18.29
N GLY A 329 13.32 14.35 17.02
CA GLY A 329 12.34 14.49 15.94
C GLY A 329 11.85 13.16 15.36
N LEU A 330 12.33 12.01 15.85
CA LEU A 330 11.90 10.70 15.36
C LEU A 330 10.39 10.51 15.53
N GLY A 331 9.72 10.16 14.43
CA GLY A 331 8.27 10.06 14.29
C GLY A 331 7.58 11.38 13.94
N LYS A 332 8.31 12.50 13.78
CA LYS A 332 7.76 13.82 13.43
C LYS A 332 7.91 14.20 11.96
N ASN A 333 8.40 13.29 11.14
CA ASN A 333 8.36 13.38 9.69
C ASN A 333 7.49 12.25 9.13
N VAL A 334 6.49 12.58 8.31
CA VAL A 334 5.57 11.61 7.72
C VAL A 334 5.45 11.85 6.21
N ASN A 335 6.08 10.97 5.44
CA ASN A 335 5.97 10.99 3.98
C ASN A 335 4.88 10.03 3.50
N ILE A 336 4.03 10.50 2.58
CA ILE A 336 3.04 9.72 1.84
C ILE A 336 3.46 9.73 0.35
N PRO A 337 4.35 8.79 -0.06
CA PRO A 337 4.93 8.78 -1.40
C PRO A 337 4.00 8.07 -2.39
N TRP A 338 3.33 8.82 -3.25
CA TRP A 338 2.52 8.27 -4.32
C TRP A 338 3.41 7.51 -5.32
N PRO A 339 3.10 6.24 -5.63
CA PRO A 339 3.92 5.40 -6.49
C PRO A 339 3.79 5.77 -7.97
N SER A 340 2.77 6.56 -8.33
CA SER A 340 2.53 7.04 -9.69
C SER A 340 1.82 8.39 -9.68
N LYS A 341 1.86 9.08 -10.82
CA LYS A 341 0.92 10.16 -11.14
C LYS A 341 -0.52 9.64 -11.23
N GLY A 342 -1.47 10.55 -11.40
CA GLY A 342 -2.89 10.23 -11.60
C GLY A 342 -3.70 10.00 -10.33
N MET A 343 -3.16 10.33 -9.17
CA MET A 343 -3.90 10.30 -7.90
C MET A 343 -5.00 11.37 -7.91
N GLY A 344 -6.18 11.02 -7.39
CA GLY A 344 -7.35 11.91 -7.38
C GLY A 344 -7.94 12.12 -6.00
N ASP A 345 -9.15 12.71 -5.96
CA ASP A 345 -9.86 13.07 -4.74
C ASP A 345 -9.97 11.92 -3.73
N GLY A 346 -10.39 10.74 -4.17
CA GLY A 346 -10.54 9.57 -3.32
C GLY A 346 -9.22 9.14 -2.64
N ASP A 347 -8.09 9.29 -3.34
CA ASP A 347 -6.77 8.91 -2.81
C ASP A 347 -6.32 9.87 -1.70
N TYR A 348 -6.43 11.18 -1.95
CA TYR A 348 -6.06 12.23 -0.99
C TYR A 348 -6.97 12.21 0.25
N ILE A 349 -8.29 12.08 0.07
CA ILE A 349 -9.23 11.99 1.20
C ILE A 349 -8.98 10.73 2.03
N TYR A 350 -8.70 9.60 1.38
CA TYR A 350 -8.36 8.38 2.10
C TYR A 350 -7.05 8.51 2.89
N ALA A 351 -6.03 9.17 2.34
CA ALA A 351 -4.79 9.49 3.06
C ALA A 351 -5.06 10.41 4.27
N PHE A 352 -5.90 11.43 4.10
CA PHE A 352 -6.28 12.34 5.17
C PHE A 352 -6.99 11.62 6.32
N GLN A 353 -7.96 10.77 5.99
CA GLN A 353 -8.74 10.03 6.98
C GLN A 353 -7.93 8.92 7.67
N SER A 354 -7.00 8.30 6.95
CA SER A 354 -6.26 7.11 7.44
C SER A 354 -4.92 7.43 8.10
N VAL A 355 -4.31 8.57 7.78
CA VAL A 355 -2.95 8.93 8.23
C VAL A 355 -2.90 10.37 8.75
N VAL A 356 -3.18 11.36 7.91
CA VAL A 356 -2.93 12.78 8.23
C VAL A 356 -3.72 13.22 9.48
N MET A 357 -5.04 13.06 9.47
CA MET A 357 -5.90 13.51 10.57
C MET A 357 -5.70 12.69 11.85
N PRO A 358 -5.61 11.34 11.83
CA PRO A 358 -5.31 10.58 13.05
C PRO A 358 -3.98 10.96 13.71
N ILE A 359 -2.94 11.23 12.91
CA ILE A 359 -1.64 11.68 13.42
C ILE A 359 -1.73 13.12 13.94
N ALA A 360 -2.35 14.02 13.17
CA ALA A 360 -2.48 15.42 13.54
C ALA A 360 -3.29 15.63 14.82
N VAL A 361 -4.37 14.86 15.02
CA VAL A 361 -5.17 14.89 16.26
C VAL A 361 -4.38 14.36 17.45
N GLU A 362 -3.58 13.28 17.28
CA GLU A 362 -2.71 12.79 18.36
C GLU A 362 -1.56 13.77 18.67
N PHE A 363 -1.04 14.46 17.66
CA PHE A 363 -0.01 15.47 17.84
C PHE A 363 -0.52 16.71 18.57
N ASP A 364 -1.80 17.05 18.36
CA ASP A 364 -2.50 18.17 19.00
C ASP A 364 -1.74 19.51 18.79
N PRO A 365 -1.61 19.99 17.54
CA PRO A 365 -0.82 21.18 17.24
C PRO A 365 -1.46 22.44 17.83
N ASP A 366 -0.60 23.38 18.25
CA ASP A 366 -1.02 24.73 18.63
C ASP A 366 -1.29 25.61 17.41
N PHE A 367 -0.71 25.26 16.26
CA PHE A 367 -0.84 25.98 15.00
C PHE A 367 -0.67 25.06 13.79
N VAL A 368 -1.41 25.32 12.71
CA VAL A 368 -1.31 24.58 11.46
C VAL A 368 -0.86 25.52 10.34
N ILE A 369 0.17 25.12 9.61
CA ILE A 369 0.62 25.77 8.38
C ILE A 369 0.41 24.78 7.24
N VAL A 370 -0.19 25.23 6.15
CA VAL A 370 -0.31 24.44 4.92
C VAL A 370 0.68 24.99 3.91
N ALA A 371 1.66 24.19 3.51
CA ALA A 371 2.49 24.44 2.34
C ALA A 371 1.64 24.05 1.12
N ALA A 372 1.03 25.06 0.50
CA ALA A 372 -0.11 24.90 -0.38
C ALA A 372 0.26 25.01 -1.85
N GLY A 373 0.81 23.93 -2.39
CA GLY A 373 0.93 23.72 -3.83
C GLY A 373 -0.38 23.29 -4.47
N PHE A 374 -0.65 23.78 -5.68
CA PHE A 374 -1.83 23.35 -6.46
C PHE A 374 -1.44 22.66 -7.78
N ASP A 375 -0.25 22.08 -7.84
CA ASP A 375 0.24 21.28 -8.98
C ASP A 375 -0.19 19.80 -8.92
N ALA A 376 -0.78 19.34 -7.81
CA ALA A 376 -1.54 18.10 -7.80
C ALA A 376 -2.96 18.26 -8.42
N ALA A 377 -3.36 19.48 -8.75
CA ALA A 377 -4.69 19.78 -9.24
C ALA A 377 -4.95 19.22 -10.65
N ALA A 378 -6.19 18.82 -10.91
CA ALA A 378 -6.62 18.42 -12.25
C ALA A 378 -6.38 19.55 -13.26
N GLY A 379 -5.56 19.28 -14.27
CA GLY A 379 -5.17 20.24 -15.32
C GLY A 379 -3.74 20.77 -15.18
N ASP A 380 -3.05 20.48 -14.09
CA ASP A 380 -1.61 20.73 -13.97
C ASP A 380 -0.81 19.59 -14.60
N GLU A 381 -0.06 19.88 -15.67
CA GLU A 381 0.67 18.89 -16.44
C GLU A 381 1.98 18.46 -15.75
N LEU A 382 2.55 19.31 -14.90
CA LEU A 382 3.80 19.04 -14.21
C LEU A 382 3.58 17.93 -13.16
N GLY A 383 2.61 18.13 -12.27
CA GLY A 383 2.25 17.14 -11.24
C GLY A 383 1.48 15.95 -11.79
N GLY A 384 0.60 16.16 -12.77
CA GLY A 384 -0.15 15.10 -13.46
C GLY A 384 -1.07 14.29 -12.55
N CYS A 385 -1.56 14.88 -11.46
CA CYS A 385 -2.61 14.34 -10.62
C CYS A 385 -3.99 14.93 -11.01
N PHE A 386 -5.04 14.47 -10.35
CA PHE A 386 -6.43 14.82 -10.66
C PHE A 386 -7.20 15.30 -9.42
N VAL A 387 -6.53 16.04 -8.53
CA VAL A 387 -7.16 16.61 -7.34
C VAL A 387 -8.05 17.79 -7.75
N THR A 388 -9.33 17.76 -7.37
CA THR A 388 -10.28 18.81 -7.72
C THR A 388 -10.24 19.95 -6.70
N PRO A 389 -10.70 21.18 -7.06
CA PRO A 389 -10.88 22.27 -6.10
C PRO A 389 -11.72 21.87 -4.87
N ALA A 390 -12.73 21.01 -5.06
CA ALA A 390 -13.54 20.51 -3.94
C ALA A 390 -12.70 19.67 -2.97
N CYS A 391 -11.77 18.84 -3.45
CA CYS A 391 -10.88 18.07 -2.57
C CYS A 391 -9.99 18.96 -1.73
N TYR A 392 -9.40 20.02 -2.29
CA TYR A 392 -8.64 21.01 -1.52
C TYR A 392 -9.50 21.70 -0.45
N ALA A 393 -10.76 22.02 -0.76
CA ALA A 393 -11.72 22.52 0.22
C ALA A 393 -11.98 21.51 1.35
N HIS A 394 -12.18 20.23 1.05
CA HIS A 394 -12.35 19.18 2.07
C HIS A 394 -11.11 18.99 2.94
N MET A 395 -9.90 18.96 2.35
CA MET A 395 -8.65 18.88 3.11
C MET A 395 -8.49 20.07 4.06
N THR A 396 -8.77 21.29 3.56
CA THR A 396 -8.77 22.52 4.38
C THR A 396 -9.77 22.41 5.53
N HIS A 397 -11.00 21.98 5.25
CA HIS A 397 -12.06 21.84 6.25
C HIS A 397 -11.68 20.87 7.37
N MET A 398 -11.06 19.73 7.04
CA MET A 398 -10.56 18.78 8.04
C MET A 398 -9.51 19.41 8.95
N LEU A 399 -8.53 20.13 8.38
CA LEU A 399 -7.45 20.78 9.14
C LEU A 399 -7.95 21.92 10.03
N MET A 400 -9.01 22.65 9.61
CA MET A 400 -9.63 23.71 10.42
C MET A 400 -10.22 23.24 11.76
N SER A 401 -10.40 21.92 11.95
CA SER A 401 -10.81 21.35 13.24
C SER A 401 -9.70 21.35 14.30
N LEU A 402 -8.45 21.49 13.89
CA LEU A 402 -7.25 21.47 14.75
C LEU A 402 -6.91 22.88 15.26
N ALA A 403 -6.04 22.97 16.27
CA ALA A 403 -5.46 24.24 16.75
C ALA A 403 -6.49 25.35 17.07
N GLY A 404 -7.74 25.00 17.40
CA GLY A 404 -8.83 25.95 17.56
C GLY A 404 -9.03 26.84 16.32
N GLY A 405 -8.87 26.27 15.13
CA GLY A 405 -9.01 26.93 13.83
C GLY A 405 -7.83 27.80 13.39
N LYS A 406 -6.73 27.83 14.15
CA LYS A 406 -5.53 28.62 13.78
C LYS A 406 -4.78 27.92 12.64
N ILE A 407 -5.13 28.31 11.42
CA ILE A 407 -4.53 27.80 10.19
C ILE A 407 -4.05 28.94 9.30
N ALA A 408 -2.84 28.81 8.76
CA ALA A 408 -2.31 29.66 7.70
C ALA A 408 -2.01 28.81 6.46
N VAL A 409 -2.53 29.22 5.32
CA VAL A 409 -2.29 28.57 4.02
C VAL A 409 -1.29 29.42 3.24
N CYS A 410 -0.12 28.89 2.94
CA CYS A 410 0.95 29.62 2.24
C CYS A 410 1.16 29.00 0.86
N LEU A 411 1.04 29.81 -0.20
CA LEU A 411 1.17 29.32 -1.57
C LEU A 411 2.58 28.76 -1.86
N GLU A 412 2.63 27.59 -2.52
CA GLU A 412 3.85 26.95 -3.03
C GLU A 412 3.79 26.80 -4.57
N GLY A 413 3.73 25.58 -5.12
CA GLY A 413 3.64 25.25 -6.54
C GLY A 413 2.24 25.37 -7.18
N GLY A 414 2.10 24.90 -8.42
CA GLY A 414 0.89 25.02 -9.25
C GLY A 414 1.08 25.93 -10.45
N TYR A 415 1.04 25.39 -11.66
CA TYR A 415 1.55 26.02 -12.87
C TYR A 415 0.48 26.18 -13.96
N ASN A 416 -0.69 25.56 -13.80
CA ASN A 416 -1.88 25.88 -14.58
C ASN A 416 -2.69 27.03 -13.94
N PHE A 417 -2.77 28.19 -14.61
CA PHE A 417 -3.46 29.39 -14.09
C PHE A 417 -4.94 29.17 -13.75
N GLY A 418 -5.65 28.31 -14.50
CA GLY A 418 -7.04 27.99 -14.20
C GLY A 418 -7.18 27.07 -12.99
N ALA A 419 -6.33 26.03 -12.91
CA ALA A 419 -6.38 25.06 -11.82
C ALA A 419 -5.95 25.68 -10.47
N ILE A 420 -4.85 26.46 -10.46
CA ILE A 420 -4.35 27.14 -9.26
C ILE A 420 -5.36 28.13 -8.70
N SER A 421 -6.00 28.94 -9.57
CA SER A 421 -6.93 29.99 -9.14
C SER A 421 -8.22 29.39 -8.56
N LYS A 422 -8.80 28.39 -9.23
CA LYS A 422 -10.00 27.70 -8.75
C LYS A 422 -9.76 26.94 -7.44
N SER A 423 -8.60 26.30 -7.32
CA SER A 423 -8.25 25.56 -6.10
C SER A 423 -7.99 26.51 -4.93
N ALA A 424 -7.25 27.59 -5.14
CA ALA A 424 -7.04 28.64 -4.14
C ALA A 424 -8.36 29.32 -3.71
N LEU A 425 -9.27 29.57 -4.66
CA LEU A 425 -10.61 30.09 -4.37
C LEU A 425 -11.41 29.13 -3.48
N ALA A 426 -11.41 27.82 -3.79
CA ALA A 426 -12.12 26.81 -3.01
C ALA A 426 -11.58 26.68 -1.57
N VAL A 427 -10.26 26.73 -1.40
CA VAL A 427 -9.60 26.82 -0.08
C VAL A 427 -10.04 28.08 0.65
N THR A 428 -10.01 29.23 -0.02
CA THR A 428 -10.35 30.53 0.58
C THR A 428 -11.80 30.59 1.05
N ARG A 429 -12.75 30.12 0.23
CA ARG A 429 -14.17 30.01 0.62
C ARG A 429 -14.36 29.13 1.86
N THR A 430 -13.64 28.01 1.92
CA THR A 430 -13.66 27.12 3.09
C THR A 430 -13.11 27.80 4.33
N LEU A 431 -11.99 28.53 4.23
CA LEU A 431 -11.44 29.32 5.34
C LEU A 431 -12.44 30.36 5.84
N MET A 432 -13.20 30.99 4.93
CA MET A 432 -14.26 31.95 5.26
C MET A 432 -15.47 31.29 5.94
N GLY A 433 -15.61 29.98 5.85
CA GLY A 433 -16.64 29.18 6.53
C GLY A 433 -17.71 28.62 5.60
N GLU A 434 -17.53 28.74 4.28
CA GLU A 434 -18.41 28.08 3.32
C GLU A 434 -18.21 26.56 3.35
N PRO A 435 -19.29 25.77 3.26
CA PRO A 435 -19.16 24.31 3.21
C PRO A 435 -18.49 23.88 1.90
N PRO A 436 -17.55 22.91 1.93
CA PRO A 436 -16.97 22.35 0.70
C PRO A 436 -18.02 21.72 -0.22
N ASP A 437 -17.81 21.85 -1.52
CA ASP A 437 -18.62 21.18 -2.54
C ASP A 437 -18.55 19.65 -2.43
N ARG A 438 -19.52 18.94 -3.02
CA ARG A 438 -19.53 17.47 -3.03
C ARG A 438 -18.41 16.90 -3.89
N LEU A 439 -17.68 15.95 -3.34
CA LEU A 439 -16.74 15.11 -4.09
C LEU A 439 -17.50 14.15 -5.01
N GLN A 440 -17.02 13.98 -6.24
CA GLN A 440 -17.64 13.08 -7.22
C GLN A 440 -17.09 11.64 -7.13
N ALA A 441 -15.78 11.50 -6.91
CA ALA A 441 -15.11 10.20 -6.79
C ALA A 441 -14.42 10.08 -5.44
N THR A 442 -15.00 9.29 -4.54
CA THR A 442 -14.52 9.16 -3.15
C THR A 442 -13.80 7.84 -2.86
N ALA A 443 -13.82 6.89 -3.79
CA ALA A 443 -13.12 5.62 -3.63
C ALA A 443 -11.63 5.80 -3.96
N ALA A 444 -10.76 5.42 -3.03
CA ALA A 444 -9.32 5.36 -3.27
C ALA A 444 -8.97 4.25 -4.27
N THR A 445 -7.95 4.49 -5.07
CA THR A 445 -7.36 3.50 -5.97
C THR A 445 -6.66 2.40 -5.17
N SER A 446 -6.53 1.20 -5.73
CA SER A 446 -5.78 0.10 -5.09
C SER A 446 -4.32 0.49 -4.82
N SER A 447 -3.74 1.33 -5.69
CA SER A 447 -2.38 1.83 -5.51
C SER A 447 -2.26 2.72 -4.28
N ALA A 448 -3.20 3.65 -4.09
CA ALA A 448 -3.23 4.49 -2.89
C ALA A 448 -3.50 3.67 -1.63
N ILE A 449 -4.42 2.69 -1.69
CA ILE A 449 -4.71 1.80 -0.56
C ILE A 449 -3.44 1.05 -0.10
N ASP A 450 -2.68 0.49 -1.04
CA ASP A 450 -1.42 -0.21 -0.76
C ASP A 450 -0.36 0.74 -0.18
N THR A 451 -0.15 1.91 -0.79
CA THR A 451 0.77 2.93 -0.27
C THR A 451 0.42 3.34 1.14
N ILE A 452 -0.85 3.65 1.41
CA ILE A 452 -1.31 4.07 2.73
C ILE A 452 -1.21 2.94 3.75
N ALA A 453 -1.44 1.68 3.37
CA ALA A 453 -1.21 0.54 4.25
C ALA A 453 0.28 0.42 4.65
N LYS A 454 1.20 0.61 3.70
CA LYS A 454 2.65 0.60 3.97
C LYS A 454 3.07 1.77 4.85
N VAL A 455 2.60 2.98 4.55
CA VAL A 455 2.84 4.18 5.39
C VAL A 455 2.33 3.93 6.81
N ARG A 456 1.12 3.40 6.98
CA ARG A 456 0.56 3.06 8.30
C ARG A 456 1.42 2.06 9.04
N ASN A 457 1.92 1.02 8.38
CA ASN A 457 2.81 0.04 9.02
C ASN A 457 4.08 0.71 9.57
N VAL A 458 4.71 1.60 8.79
CA VAL A 458 5.89 2.35 9.25
C VAL A 458 5.54 3.28 10.41
N GLN A 459 4.49 4.09 10.24
CA GLN A 459 4.09 5.12 11.22
C GLN A 459 3.48 4.54 12.50
N SER A 460 2.99 3.29 12.48
CA SER A 460 2.47 2.58 13.65
C SER A 460 3.48 2.48 14.81
N LYS A 461 4.77 2.59 14.51
CA LYS A 461 5.88 2.57 15.48
C LYS A 461 5.90 3.81 16.36
N TYR A 462 5.41 4.94 15.84
CA TYR A 462 5.55 6.25 16.46
C TYR A 462 4.23 6.83 16.98
N TRP A 463 3.10 6.45 16.36
CA TRP A 463 1.79 7.05 16.63
C TRP A 463 0.80 6.04 17.18
N ARG A 464 0.20 6.30 18.35
CA ARG A 464 -0.76 5.40 19.00
C ARG A 464 -2.06 5.22 18.20
N SER A 465 -2.47 6.24 17.45
CA SER A 465 -3.66 6.24 16.60
C SER A 465 -3.50 5.39 15.34
N ILE A 466 -2.28 5.02 14.96
CA ILE A 466 -1.99 4.27 13.74
C ILE A 466 -1.78 2.78 14.01
N TYR A 467 -2.50 1.95 13.25
CA TYR A 467 -2.49 0.49 13.30
C TYR A 467 -2.28 -0.11 11.90
N PRO A 468 -1.83 -1.38 11.79
CA PRO A 468 -1.55 -2.35 12.86
C PRO A 468 -0.23 -2.08 13.61
N LYS A 469 -0.08 -2.59 14.85
CA LYS A 469 1.18 -2.54 15.61
C LYS A 469 2.07 -3.74 15.29
N GLU A 470 3.36 -3.48 15.04
CA GLU A 470 4.38 -4.52 15.02
C GLU A 470 4.64 -5.08 16.43
N PRO A 471 4.84 -6.40 16.58
CA PRO A 471 5.25 -7.00 17.85
C PRO A 471 6.61 -6.48 18.31
N VAL A 472 6.71 -6.14 19.61
CA VAL A 472 7.88 -5.52 20.26
C VAL A 472 9.16 -6.37 20.14
N ALA A 473 9.05 -7.68 19.87
CA ALA A 473 10.17 -8.61 19.84
C ALA A 473 10.80 -8.83 18.45
N GLY A 474 10.37 -8.15 17.38
CA GLY A 474 10.94 -8.37 16.04
C GLY A 474 10.92 -9.84 15.58
N ILE A 475 11.73 -10.16 14.56
CA ILE A 475 11.87 -11.52 14.01
C ILE A 475 13.13 -12.18 14.60
N PHE A 476 13.24 -12.33 15.93
CA PHE A 476 14.40 -13.04 16.51
C PHE A 476 14.27 -14.55 16.30
N GLY A 477 15.22 -15.13 15.55
CA GLY A 477 15.28 -16.58 15.30
C GLY A 477 14.14 -17.13 14.43
N GLY A 478 13.40 -16.27 13.73
CA GLY A 478 12.29 -16.68 12.87
C GLY A 478 12.77 -17.27 11.54
N GLU A 479 12.10 -18.32 11.08
CA GLU A 479 12.25 -18.85 9.72
C GLU A 479 11.14 -18.28 8.82
N ARG A 480 11.41 -18.14 7.53
CA ARG A 480 10.36 -17.70 6.60
C ARG A 480 9.31 -18.79 6.49
N LEU A 481 8.05 -18.36 6.55
CA LEU A 481 6.92 -19.30 6.54
C LEU A 481 6.87 -20.12 5.23
N HIS A 482 7.40 -19.58 4.13
CA HIS A 482 7.55 -20.34 2.88
C HIS A 482 8.39 -21.62 3.07
N ASP A 483 9.49 -21.56 3.84
CA ASP A 483 10.43 -22.68 4.00
C ASP A 483 9.77 -23.76 4.87
N ILE A 484 9.06 -23.31 5.91
CA ILE A 484 8.31 -24.17 6.83
C ILE A 484 7.19 -24.90 6.08
N ILE A 485 6.40 -24.17 5.28
CA ILE A 485 5.29 -24.73 4.50
C ILE A 485 5.82 -25.73 3.48
N ARG A 486 6.88 -25.39 2.73
CA ARG A 486 7.42 -26.30 1.72
C ARG A 486 7.93 -27.59 2.35
N ARG A 487 8.62 -27.51 3.49
CA ARG A 487 9.06 -28.68 4.25
C ARG A 487 7.90 -29.54 4.75
N TYR A 488 6.84 -28.90 5.25
CA TYR A 488 5.61 -29.60 5.63
C TYR A 488 4.97 -30.30 4.43
N GLN A 489 4.85 -29.62 3.28
CA GLN A 489 4.30 -30.21 2.05
C GLN A 489 5.12 -31.43 1.62
N ALA A 490 6.44 -31.35 1.61
CA ALA A 490 7.29 -32.47 1.22
C ALA A 490 7.10 -33.69 2.14
N MET A 491 7.06 -33.48 3.46
CA MET A 491 6.77 -34.54 4.42
C MET A 491 5.37 -35.13 4.20
N HIS A 492 4.34 -34.30 4.06
CA HIS A 492 2.97 -34.73 3.86
C HIS A 492 2.79 -35.54 2.55
N LEU A 493 3.42 -35.07 1.47
CA LEU A 493 3.39 -35.72 0.15
C LEU A 493 4.18 -37.03 0.15
N TYR A 494 5.29 -37.12 0.90
CA TYR A 494 6.02 -38.37 1.11
C TYR A 494 5.18 -39.38 1.90
N ASP A 495 4.54 -38.97 2.98
CA ASP A 495 3.75 -39.88 3.82
C ASP A 495 2.56 -40.46 3.04
N LYS A 496 1.85 -39.61 2.29
CA LYS A 496 0.62 -39.97 1.59
C LYS A 496 0.84 -40.65 0.24
N TYR A 497 1.85 -40.20 -0.52
CA TYR A 497 2.06 -40.61 -1.92
C TYR A 497 3.50 -41.01 -2.25
N LYS A 498 4.40 -40.98 -1.26
CA LYS A 498 5.83 -41.33 -1.40
C LYS A 498 6.57 -40.44 -2.38
N LEU A 499 6.13 -39.18 -2.57
CA LEU A 499 6.88 -38.22 -3.38
C LEU A 499 8.25 -37.95 -2.72
N THR A 500 9.32 -38.00 -3.50
CA THR A 500 10.69 -37.76 -3.07
C THR A 500 11.32 -36.60 -3.83
N GLN A 501 12.32 -35.96 -3.23
CA GLN A 501 13.02 -34.84 -3.87
C GLN A 501 13.79 -35.28 -5.12
N LEU A 502 13.60 -34.55 -6.22
CA LEU A 502 14.49 -34.63 -7.38
C LEU A 502 15.68 -33.71 -7.16
N HIS A 503 16.89 -34.23 -7.41
CA HIS A 503 18.10 -33.47 -7.18
C HIS A 503 18.34 -32.47 -8.31
N ILE A 504 18.38 -31.19 -8.00
CA ILE A 504 18.68 -30.14 -8.97
C ILE A 504 20.12 -29.69 -8.73
N PHE A 505 20.99 -29.90 -9.73
CA PHE A 505 22.36 -29.41 -9.64
C PHE A 505 22.36 -27.88 -9.67
N ARG A 506 22.97 -27.24 -8.66
CA ARG A 506 23.03 -25.78 -8.53
C ARG A 506 24.36 -25.33 -7.97
N ASP A 507 24.80 -24.17 -8.45
CA ASP A 507 25.99 -23.49 -7.92
C ASP A 507 25.73 -22.83 -6.55
N THR A 508 24.46 -22.51 -6.26
CA THR A 508 24.06 -21.79 -5.04
C THR A 508 23.22 -22.68 -4.12
N ILE A 509 23.67 -22.85 -2.88
CA ILE A 509 22.97 -23.63 -1.86
C ILE A 509 22.14 -22.67 -1.00
N THR A 510 20.82 -22.61 -1.23
CA THR A 510 19.89 -21.79 -0.42
C THR A 510 18.75 -22.66 0.13
N ARG A 511 18.19 -22.27 1.29
CA ARG A 511 17.06 -22.99 1.91
C ARG A 511 15.81 -22.96 1.04
N SER A 512 15.57 -21.85 0.33
CA SER A 512 14.48 -21.72 -0.65
C SER A 512 14.52 -22.78 -1.77
N PHE A 513 15.63 -23.48 -1.97
CA PHE A 513 15.78 -24.53 -2.98
C PHE A 513 15.68 -25.94 -2.40
N ASP A 514 15.64 -26.08 -1.08
CA ASP A 514 15.47 -27.38 -0.45
C ASP A 514 14.06 -27.91 -0.67
N GLN A 515 13.94 -29.18 -1.03
CA GLN A 515 12.68 -29.86 -1.34
C GLN A 515 11.82 -29.11 -2.39
N GLN A 516 12.47 -28.31 -3.25
CA GLN A 516 11.78 -27.47 -4.21
C GLN A 516 11.03 -28.29 -5.27
N VAL A 517 11.63 -29.40 -5.70
CA VAL A 517 11.07 -30.31 -6.70
C VAL A 517 10.86 -31.68 -6.08
N LEU A 518 9.63 -32.17 -6.15
CA LEU A 518 9.23 -33.48 -5.63
C LEU A 518 8.65 -34.32 -6.78
N ALA A 519 8.87 -35.62 -6.78
CA ALA A 519 8.32 -36.52 -7.81
C ALA A 519 7.83 -37.84 -7.22
N THR A 520 6.80 -38.43 -7.83
CA THR A 520 6.29 -39.76 -7.46
C THR A 520 7.34 -40.84 -7.71
N PRO A 521 7.34 -41.95 -6.94
CA PRO A 521 8.23 -43.07 -7.21
C PRO A 521 8.03 -43.64 -8.61
N ASN A 522 9.14 -43.93 -9.28
CA ASN A 522 9.17 -44.53 -10.61
C ASN A 522 8.30 -43.75 -11.62
N TYR A 523 8.26 -42.42 -11.53
CA TYR A 523 7.44 -41.59 -12.42
C TYR A 523 7.81 -41.83 -13.89
N GLU A 524 9.07 -42.12 -14.18
CA GLU A 524 9.63 -42.42 -15.50
C GLU A 524 9.05 -43.69 -16.14
N THR A 525 8.47 -44.58 -15.34
CA THR A 525 7.81 -45.81 -15.83
C THR A 525 6.31 -45.62 -16.07
N LYS A 526 5.75 -44.46 -15.73
CA LYS A 526 4.31 -44.20 -15.82
C LYS A 526 3.92 -43.83 -17.25
N LYS A 527 2.68 -44.16 -17.63
CA LYS A 527 2.19 -43.88 -18.99
C LYS A 527 1.86 -42.41 -19.24
N ALA A 528 1.44 -41.66 -18.21
CA ALA A 528 1.16 -40.23 -18.26
C ALA A 528 1.94 -39.50 -17.16
N LEU A 529 2.31 -38.25 -17.43
CA LEU A 529 3.03 -37.38 -16.48
C LEU A 529 2.32 -36.04 -16.31
N ILE A 530 2.14 -35.61 -15.05
CA ILE A 530 1.60 -34.31 -14.69
C ILE A 530 2.71 -33.52 -14.00
N VAL A 531 3.11 -32.39 -14.59
CA VAL A 531 4.14 -31.50 -14.03
C VAL A 531 3.48 -30.21 -13.57
N ILE A 532 3.53 -29.95 -12.26
CA ILE A 532 2.84 -28.82 -11.63
C ILE A 532 3.88 -27.78 -11.18
N PHE A 533 3.91 -26.64 -11.86
CA PHE A 533 4.64 -25.45 -11.45
C PHE A 533 3.71 -24.50 -10.72
N HIS A 534 3.95 -24.27 -9.43
CA HIS A 534 3.06 -23.47 -8.61
C HIS A 534 3.80 -22.54 -7.66
N ASP A 535 3.21 -21.37 -7.41
CA ASP A 535 3.61 -20.48 -6.32
C ASP A 535 3.36 -21.14 -4.95
N SER A 536 3.81 -20.49 -3.87
CA SER A 536 3.49 -20.96 -2.50
C SER A 536 1.97 -21.00 -2.26
N PRO A 537 1.48 -21.93 -1.42
CA PRO A 537 0.06 -21.98 -1.05
C PRO A 537 -0.43 -20.68 -0.39
N ASP A 538 -1.74 -20.44 -0.46
CA ASP A 538 -2.34 -19.24 0.11
C ASP A 538 -2.52 -19.39 1.64
N LEU A 539 -2.25 -18.31 2.37
CA LEU A 539 -2.53 -18.20 3.80
C LEU A 539 -3.68 -17.23 4.03
N LEU A 540 -4.82 -17.75 4.47
CA LEU A 540 -6.01 -16.96 4.76
C LEU A 540 -6.11 -16.76 6.27
N ALA A 541 -5.90 -15.52 6.72
CA ALA A 541 -6.00 -15.16 8.13
C ALA A 541 -7.08 -14.09 8.34
N SER A 542 -7.93 -14.27 9.35
CA SER A 542 -8.77 -13.19 9.85
C SER A 542 -7.92 -12.32 10.79
N ASN A 543 -7.66 -11.07 10.39
CA ASN A 543 -6.94 -10.12 11.25
C ASN A 543 -7.90 -9.07 11.81
N THR A 544 -7.82 -8.85 13.12
CA THR A 544 -8.50 -7.75 13.82
C THR A 544 -8.00 -6.35 13.40
N GLY A 545 -6.87 -6.28 12.67
CA GLY A 545 -6.25 -5.03 12.23
C GLY A 545 -5.44 -4.32 13.33
N ILE A 546 -5.39 -4.88 14.55
CA ILE A 546 -4.69 -4.30 15.70
C ILE A 546 -3.20 -4.62 15.68
N SER A 547 -2.79 -5.79 15.20
CA SER A 547 -1.39 -6.19 15.11
C SER A 547 -1.10 -6.91 13.82
N THR A 548 0.17 -6.86 13.39
CA THR A 548 0.67 -7.70 12.30
C THR A 548 0.84 -9.16 12.73
N GLN A 549 0.77 -9.46 14.03
CA GLN A 549 0.81 -10.83 14.54
C GLN A 549 -0.40 -11.64 14.04
N GLN A 550 -0.11 -12.68 13.27
CA GLN A 550 -1.11 -13.68 12.90
C GLN A 550 -1.18 -14.76 13.96
N LYS A 551 -2.40 -15.20 14.26
CA LYS A 551 -2.68 -16.30 15.18
C LYS A 551 -2.75 -17.59 14.37
N PRO A 552 -1.86 -18.58 14.58
CA PRO A 552 -1.89 -19.81 13.79
C PRO A 552 -3.22 -20.57 13.83
N HIS A 553 -4.01 -20.44 14.90
CA HIS A 553 -5.33 -21.07 15.01
C HIS A 553 -6.42 -20.42 14.14
N ASP A 554 -6.22 -19.16 13.75
CA ASP A 554 -7.15 -18.40 12.90
C ASP A 554 -6.60 -18.26 11.46
N THR A 555 -5.46 -18.89 11.17
CA THR A 555 -4.79 -18.87 9.87
C THR A 555 -4.97 -20.21 9.18
N TRP A 556 -5.57 -20.19 8.00
CA TRP A 556 -5.82 -21.36 7.16
C TRP A 556 -4.78 -21.44 6.04
N LEU A 557 -4.19 -22.61 5.86
CA LEU A 557 -3.39 -22.94 4.68
C LEU A 557 -4.32 -23.51 3.60
N VAL A 558 -4.39 -22.86 2.44
CA VAL A 558 -5.18 -23.32 1.29
C VAL A 558 -4.22 -23.75 0.19
N ASP A 559 -4.16 -25.05 -0.04
CA ASP A 559 -3.27 -25.70 -1.00
C ASP A 559 -4.10 -26.42 -2.08
N GLY A 560 -4.26 -25.76 -3.23
CA GLY A 560 -5.03 -26.29 -4.35
C GLY A 560 -4.29 -27.40 -5.10
N THR A 561 -2.95 -27.37 -5.07
CA THR A 561 -2.08 -28.30 -5.78
C THR A 561 -2.28 -29.74 -5.30
N GLN A 562 -2.46 -29.95 -3.99
CA GLN A 562 -2.69 -31.28 -3.43
C GLN A 562 -3.87 -32.03 -4.06
N SER A 563 -4.90 -31.32 -4.51
CA SER A 563 -6.07 -31.94 -5.12
C SER A 563 -5.76 -32.57 -6.48
N TYR A 564 -4.84 -31.98 -7.25
CA TYR A 564 -4.37 -32.50 -8.53
C TYR A 564 -3.38 -33.65 -8.34
N ILE A 565 -2.47 -33.54 -7.36
CA ILE A 565 -1.55 -34.63 -7.00
C ILE A 565 -2.36 -35.86 -6.56
N HIS A 566 -3.38 -35.67 -5.72
CA HIS A 566 -4.25 -36.75 -5.27
C HIS A 566 -4.93 -37.46 -6.44
N TRP A 567 -5.51 -36.69 -7.37
CA TRP A 567 -6.15 -37.25 -8.55
C TRP A 567 -5.14 -38.03 -9.42
N ALA A 568 -4.01 -37.42 -9.79
CA ALA A 568 -3.04 -38.03 -10.68
C ALA A 568 -2.47 -39.34 -10.09
N THR A 569 -2.14 -39.35 -8.80
CA THR A 569 -1.67 -40.55 -8.10
C THR A 569 -2.74 -41.64 -7.98
N SER A 570 -4.02 -41.27 -7.77
CA SER A 570 -5.14 -42.23 -7.75
C SER A 570 -5.35 -42.96 -9.08
N GLN A 571 -4.96 -42.33 -10.19
CA GLN A 571 -5.02 -42.89 -11.55
C GLN A 571 -3.70 -43.53 -12.00
N ASN A 572 -2.74 -43.70 -11.07
CA ASN A 572 -1.41 -44.24 -11.35
C ASN A 572 -0.63 -43.45 -12.43
N HIS A 573 -0.83 -42.13 -12.49
CA HIS A 573 -0.02 -41.23 -13.30
C HIS A 573 1.22 -40.75 -12.54
N GLY A 574 2.30 -40.44 -13.27
CA GLY A 574 3.48 -39.81 -12.69
C GLY A 574 3.20 -38.35 -12.36
N VAL A 575 3.80 -37.85 -11.27
CA VAL A 575 3.70 -36.44 -10.89
C VAL A 575 5.07 -35.87 -10.59
N ILE A 576 5.36 -34.67 -11.11
CA ILE A 576 6.46 -33.81 -10.68
C ILE A 576 5.84 -32.51 -10.15
N ASP A 577 6.08 -32.20 -8.89
CA ASP A 577 5.60 -31.01 -8.19
C ASP A 577 6.76 -30.03 -7.98
N VAL A 578 6.60 -28.82 -8.51
CA VAL A 578 7.62 -27.76 -8.55
C VAL A 578 7.09 -26.51 -7.87
N ASN A 579 7.63 -26.19 -6.70
CA ASN A 579 7.33 -24.93 -6.03
C ASN A 579 8.31 -23.83 -6.44
N ILE A 580 7.80 -22.69 -6.91
CA ILE A 580 8.64 -21.53 -7.24
C ILE A 580 8.47 -20.50 -6.10
N PRO A 581 9.51 -20.27 -5.27
CA PRO A 581 9.42 -19.28 -4.21
C PRO A 581 9.44 -17.87 -4.80
N GLU A 582 8.58 -16.99 -4.31
CA GLU A 582 8.54 -15.58 -4.72
C GLU A 582 9.79 -14.81 -4.26
N PHE A 583 10.36 -15.24 -3.13
CA PHE A 583 11.57 -14.68 -2.55
C PHE A 583 12.63 -15.77 -2.37
N ILE A 584 13.82 -15.56 -2.94
CA ILE A 584 14.97 -16.45 -2.76
C ILE A 584 15.79 -15.95 -1.58
N THR A 585 15.97 -16.79 -0.55
CA THR A 585 16.85 -16.47 0.57
C THR A 585 18.31 -16.48 0.11
N VAL A 586 18.95 -15.31 0.01
CA VAL A 586 20.39 -15.23 -0.21
C VAL A 586 21.10 -15.50 1.12
N PRO A 587 22.15 -16.35 1.18
CA PRO A 587 22.93 -16.54 2.40
C PRO A 587 23.53 -15.19 2.83
N ALA A 588 23.40 -14.84 4.11
CA ALA A 588 24.11 -13.69 4.65
C ALA A 588 25.62 -13.89 4.45
N PRO A 589 26.39 -12.85 4.07
CA PRO A 589 27.84 -12.96 4.01
C PRO A 589 28.36 -13.41 5.37
N ALA A 590 29.28 -14.37 5.38
CA ALA A 590 29.92 -14.84 6.60
C ALA A 590 30.51 -13.63 7.35
N PRO A 591 30.35 -13.55 8.69
CA PRO A 591 30.94 -12.46 9.45
C PRO A 591 32.46 -12.44 9.18
N ALA A 592 32.97 -11.28 8.77
CA ALA A 592 34.40 -11.10 8.55
C ALA A 592 35.14 -11.50 9.84
N PRO A 593 36.27 -12.22 9.74
CA PRO A 593 37.06 -12.55 10.92
C PRO A 593 37.44 -11.26 11.63
N ALA A 594 37.17 -11.19 12.94
CA ALA A 594 37.49 -10.04 13.75
C ALA A 594 38.98 -9.72 13.60
N LEU A 595 39.28 -8.50 13.14
CA LEU A 595 40.65 -8.02 13.12
C LEU A 595 41.18 -7.96 14.56
N PRO A 596 42.37 -8.49 14.84
CA PRO A 596 42.93 -8.45 16.18
C PRO A 596 43.20 -7.00 16.59
N ALA A 597 42.63 -6.60 17.72
CA ALA A 597 42.91 -5.33 18.36
C ALA A 597 44.27 -5.41 19.07
N ASP A 598 45.29 -4.78 18.49
CA ASP A 598 46.41 -4.13 19.20
C ASP A 598 47.47 -3.65 18.22
N GLN A 599 47.65 -2.31 18.08
CA GLN A 599 48.96 -1.61 18.07
C GLN A 599 48.75 -0.08 18.22
N PRO A 600 49.50 0.63 19.09
CA PRO A 600 49.39 2.08 19.26
C PRO A 600 50.46 2.89 18.50
N GLY A 601 50.08 4.08 18.01
CA GLY A 601 50.97 5.16 17.51
C GLY A 601 51.05 5.24 15.98
N ILE A 602 50.70 6.35 15.32
CA ILE A 602 51.55 7.53 15.08
C ILE A 602 50.68 8.70 14.54
N LYS A 603 51.10 9.95 14.80
CA LYS A 603 50.47 11.25 14.47
C LYS A 603 50.49 11.59 12.96
N PRO A 604 49.62 12.53 12.48
CA PRO A 604 49.49 12.86 11.06
C PRO A 604 50.37 14.04 10.63
N GLU A 605 51.07 13.93 9.50
CA GLU A 605 51.62 15.09 8.79
C GLU A 605 51.81 14.82 7.27
N GLN A 606 51.22 15.72 6.48
CA GLN A 606 51.61 16.25 5.17
C GLN A 606 52.25 15.35 4.09
N GLN A 607 51.62 15.29 2.91
CA GLN A 607 52.27 15.69 1.65
C GLN A 607 51.29 15.87 0.46
N TYR A 608 51.45 17.02 -0.20
CA TYR A 608 50.88 17.40 -1.50
C TYR A 608 51.66 16.74 -2.67
N GLY A 609 50.98 16.50 -3.80
CA GLY A 609 51.62 16.54 -5.13
C GLY A 609 51.08 15.60 -6.22
N THR A 610 50.25 16.15 -7.13
CA THR A 610 50.27 16.08 -8.63
C THR A 610 50.75 14.77 -9.31
N ALA A 611 50.11 14.17 -10.33
CA ALA A 611 49.35 14.67 -11.49
C ALA A 611 48.73 13.49 -12.29
N GLY A 612 47.77 13.76 -13.19
CA GLY A 612 47.56 12.98 -14.42
C GLY A 612 46.11 12.72 -14.84
N LEU A 613 45.60 13.53 -15.79
CA LEU A 613 44.38 13.27 -16.57
C LEU A 613 44.46 11.94 -17.32
N LEU A 614 43.43 11.07 -17.20
CA LEU A 614 42.91 10.21 -18.27
C LEU A 614 41.42 9.84 -18.01
N ASP A 615 40.57 10.23 -18.97
CA ASP A 615 39.29 9.65 -19.45
C ASP A 615 38.20 9.10 -18.46
N PRO A 616 36.97 9.67 -18.40
CA PRO A 616 35.89 9.19 -17.54
C PRO A 616 34.99 8.18 -18.27
N ALA A 617 35.46 6.95 -18.43
CA ALA A 617 34.60 5.82 -18.83
C ALA A 617 35.22 4.51 -18.34
N SER A 618 34.90 4.10 -17.10
CA SER A 618 35.03 2.75 -16.52
C SER A 618 35.64 2.71 -15.09
N ALA A 619 34.97 3.30 -14.10
CA ALA A 619 35.23 2.95 -12.69
C ALA A 619 34.11 3.45 -11.78
N ALA A 620 32.99 2.72 -11.71
CA ALA A 620 32.00 2.89 -10.64
C ALA A 620 31.73 1.52 -10.03
N THR A 621 32.69 1.03 -9.25
CA THR A 621 32.45 -0.09 -8.33
C THR A 621 33.31 0.09 -7.08
N SER A 622 32.62 -0.02 -5.94
CA SER A 622 33.15 -0.31 -4.61
C SER A 622 33.88 0.82 -3.88
N THR A 623 33.12 1.59 -3.09
CA THR A 623 33.48 1.87 -1.68
C THR A 623 32.26 2.38 -0.91
N GLN A 624 31.45 1.44 -0.40
CA GLN A 624 30.51 1.68 0.69
C GLN A 624 31.19 1.24 2.01
N HIS A 625 31.37 2.17 2.96
CA HIS A 625 31.55 1.84 4.38
C HIS A 625 30.39 2.50 5.13
N GLN A 626 29.41 1.72 5.59
CA GLN A 626 29.38 1.00 6.88
C GLN A 626 29.13 1.92 8.08
N TYR A 627 27.87 2.30 8.28
CA TYR A 627 27.19 2.29 9.58
C TYR A 627 25.68 2.12 9.31
N SER A 628 25.20 0.87 9.33
CA SER A 628 23.77 0.56 9.33
C SER A 628 23.61 -0.88 9.82
N THR A 629 23.40 -1.05 11.12
CA THR A 629 22.62 -2.19 11.63
C THR A 629 21.16 -1.81 11.49
N SER A 630 20.66 -1.81 10.25
CA SER A 630 19.24 -1.79 9.98
C SER A 630 18.92 -2.90 8.97
N THR A 631 17.86 -3.62 9.28
CA THR A 631 17.13 -4.55 8.44
C THR A 631 16.71 -3.84 7.15
N SER A 632 17.63 -3.71 6.21
CA SER A 632 17.35 -3.28 4.85
C SER A 632 16.56 -4.41 4.18
N VAL A 633 15.24 -4.30 4.22
CA VAL A 633 14.38 -5.09 3.32
C VAL A 633 14.62 -4.52 1.93
N GLU A 634 15.52 -5.14 1.17
CA GLU A 634 15.68 -4.86 -0.26
C GLU A 634 14.30 -4.94 -0.94
N TYR A 635 13.97 -3.89 -1.68
CA TYR A 635 12.70 -3.74 -2.38
C TYR A 635 12.37 -4.97 -3.24
N ALA A 636 11.11 -5.40 -3.15
CA ALA A 636 10.57 -6.63 -3.73
C ALA A 636 10.74 -6.78 -5.26
N SER A 637 11.01 -5.70 -6.02
CA SER A 637 11.09 -5.79 -7.49
C SER A 637 12.36 -6.49 -7.99
N GLY A 638 13.49 -6.36 -7.29
CA GLY A 638 14.73 -7.04 -7.70
C GLY A 638 14.68 -8.55 -7.40
N THR A 639 14.11 -8.91 -6.26
CA THR A 639 14.04 -10.30 -5.79
C THR A 639 12.98 -11.13 -6.51
N SER A 640 11.83 -10.53 -6.84
CA SER A 640 10.79 -11.22 -7.63
C SER A 640 11.27 -11.50 -9.05
N ASP A 641 12.06 -10.58 -9.63
CA ASP A 641 12.66 -10.79 -10.95
C ASP A 641 13.73 -11.88 -10.93
N LEU A 642 14.50 -12.00 -9.84
CA LEU A 642 15.43 -13.09 -9.65
C LEU A 642 14.70 -14.43 -9.55
N ALA A 643 13.65 -14.53 -8.72
CA ALA A 643 12.82 -15.71 -8.58
C ALA A 643 12.24 -16.18 -9.93
N ARG A 644 11.74 -15.23 -10.74
CA ARG A 644 11.24 -15.51 -12.08
C ARG A 644 12.33 -16.09 -12.99
N ARG A 645 13.52 -15.48 -13.04
CA ARG A 645 14.65 -15.96 -13.87
C ARG A 645 15.11 -17.34 -13.46
N GLU A 646 15.19 -17.61 -12.16
CA GLU A 646 15.57 -18.93 -11.63
C GLU A 646 14.48 -19.97 -11.93
N GLY A 647 13.21 -19.61 -11.83
CA GLY A 647 12.11 -20.49 -12.24
C GLY A 647 12.17 -20.86 -13.73
N GLU A 648 12.46 -19.89 -14.62
CA GLU A 648 12.65 -20.14 -16.05
C GLU A 648 13.78 -21.16 -16.32
N LYS A 649 14.95 -21.01 -15.66
CA LYS A 649 16.05 -21.97 -15.78
C LYS A 649 15.68 -23.35 -15.25
N LEU A 650 14.97 -23.41 -14.12
CA LEU A 650 14.54 -24.66 -13.51
C LEU A 650 13.62 -25.46 -14.43
N ALA A 651 12.68 -24.81 -15.11
CA ALA A 651 11.77 -25.48 -16.04
C ALA A 651 12.51 -26.15 -17.20
N SER A 652 13.48 -25.46 -17.82
CA SER A 652 14.34 -26.04 -18.86
C SER A 652 15.18 -27.20 -18.33
N TYR A 653 15.80 -27.03 -17.15
CA TYR A 653 16.62 -28.08 -16.54
C TYR A 653 15.81 -29.36 -16.27
N LEU A 654 14.60 -29.23 -15.71
CA LEU A 654 13.71 -30.37 -15.47
C LEU A 654 13.31 -31.05 -16.77
N TRP A 655 13.02 -30.27 -17.81
CA TRP A 655 12.68 -30.82 -19.11
C TRP A 655 13.82 -31.69 -19.66
N GLU A 656 15.01 -31.13 -19.79
CA GLU A 656 16.17 -31.78 -20.42
C GLU A 656 16.67 -33.00 -19.63
N ASN A 657 16.66 -32.94 -18.30
CA ASN A 657 17.33 -33.95 -17.47
C ASN A 657 16.39 -35.02 -16.89
N TYR A 658 15.11 -34.70 -16.70
CA TYR A 658 14.17 -35.57 -15.98
C TYR A 658 12.92 -35.94 -16.77
N ILE A 659 12.56 -35.18 -17.80
CA ILE A 659 11.31 -35.41 -18.54
C ILE A 659 11.59 -35.96 -19.94
N GLU A 660 12.37 -35.23 -20.74
CA GLU A 660 12.71 -35.56 -22.13
C GLU A 660 13.36 -36.94 -22.32
N PRO A 661 14.20 -37.46 -21.39
CA PRO A 661 14.81 -38.77 -21.55
C PRO A 661 13.83 -39.97 -21.52
N TYR A 662 12.58 -39.75 -21.08
CA TYR A 662 11.62 -40.82 -20.86
C TYR A 662 10.38 -40.68 -21.74
N ALA A 663 9.75 -41.81 -22.09
CA ALA A 663 8.55 -41.84 -22.89
C ALA A 663 7.30 -41.86 -22.01
N PHE A 664 6.36 -40.94 -22.29
CA PHE A 664 5.04 -40.90 -21.67
C PHE A 664 3.97 -41.08 -22.76
N PRO A 665 3.59 -42.32 -23.10
CA PRO A 665 2.69 -42.61 -24.22
C PRO A 665 1.35 -41.85 -24.12
N HIS A 666 0.74 -41.84 -22.94
CA HIS A 666 -0.52 -41.12 -22.68
C HIS A 666 -0.31 -39.61 -22.54
N GLY A 667 0.93 -39.14 -22.66
CA GLY A 667 1.31 -37.74 -22.77
C GLY A 667 1.61 -37.02 -21.47
N ILE A 668 2.09 -35.79 -21.62
CA ILE A 668 2.54 -34.92 -20.53
C ILE A 668 1.60 -33.71 -20.39
N PHE A 669 1.23 -33.37 -19.16
CA PHE A 669 0.47 -32.16 -18.85
C PHE A 669 1.31 -31.19 -18.03
N LEU A 670 1.32 -29.91 -18.42
CA LEU A 670 1.92 -28.84 -17.63
C LEU A 670 0.83 -28.05 -16.93
N VAL A 671 0.94 -27.88 -15.62
CA VAL A 671 0.06 -27.02 -14.82
C VAL A 671 0.89 -25.84 -14.31
N GLY A 672 0.50 -24.61 -14.61
CA GLY A 672 1.16 -23.40 -14.15
C GLY A 672 0.22 -22.55 -13.29
N ALA A 673 0.57 -22.29 -12.03
CA ALA A 673 -0.24 -21.48 -11.12
C ALA A 673 0.54 -20.25 -10.62
N GLY A 674 0.02 -19.06 -10.92
CA GLY A 674 0.58 -17.80 -10.44
C GLY A 674 1.81 -17.33 -11.23
N HIS A 675 2.80 -16.78 -10.55
CA HIS A 675 4.08 -16.38 -11.15
C HIS A 675 4.84 -17.56 -11.75
N ALA A 676 4.67 -18.77 -11.21
CA ALA A 676 5.25 -20.00 -11.75
C ALA A 676 4.83 -20.30 -13.20
N PHE A 677 3.69 -19.79 -13.66
CA PHE A 677 3.27 -19.89 -15.06
C PHE A 677 4.29 -19.27 -16.03
N HIS A 678 5.04 -18.23 -15.61
CA HIS A 678 6.04 -17.62 -16.47
C HIS A 678 7.11 -18.62 -16.92
N SER A 679 7.48 -19.56 -16.06
CA SER A 679 8.43 -20.62 -16.35
C SER A 679 7.88 -21.60 -17.37
N VAL A 680 6.61 -22.00 -17.23
CA VAL A 680 5.89 -22.87 -18.18
C VAL A 680 5.77 -22.20 -19.56
N ALA A 681 5.33 -20.94 -19.60
CA ALA A 681 5.17 -20.18 -20.83
C ALA A 681 6.50 -20.01 -21.58
N LYS A 682 7.60 -19.81 -20.84
CA LYS A 682 8.95 -19.66 -21.40
C LYS A 682 9.47 -21.00 -21.94
N LEU A 683 9.31 -22.08 -21.19
CA LEU A 683 9.67 -23.44 -21.63
C LEU A 683 9.00 -23.78 -22.97
N ILE A 684 7.69 -23.55 -23.08
CA ILE A 684 6.96 -23.81 -24.33
C ILE A 684 7.47 -22.89 -25.46
N SER A 685 7.67 -21.61 -25.17
CA SER A 685 8.06 -20.64 -26.21
C SER A 685 9.45 -20.90 -26.81
N ASP A 686 10.37 -21.44 -26.01
CA ASP A 686 11.78 -21.56 -26.37
C ASP A 686 12.20 -22.97 -26.79
N ASN A 687 11.46 -24.01 -26.39
CA ASN A 687 11.83 -25.40 -26.65
C ASN A 687 10.86 -26.07 -27.62
N ASP A 688 11.33 -26.34 -28.84
CA ASP A 688 10.54 -27.00 -29.89
C ASP A 688 10.35 -28.51 -29.65
N THR A 689 11.12 -29.15 -28.75
CA THR A 689 10.99 -30.59 -28.46
C THR A 689 9.80 -30.93 -27.56
N VAL A 690 9.16 -29.92 -26.96
CA VAL A 690 8.06 -30.14 -25.99
C VAL A 690 6.77 -30.60 -26.66
N TYR A 691 6.48 -30.12 -27.87
CA TYR A 691 5.16 -30.24 -28.48
C TYR A 691 4.71 -31.66 -28.78
N PRO A 692 5.56 -32.58 -29.26
CA PRO A 692 5.16 -33.97 -29.50
C PRO A 692 4.71 -34.70 -28.23
N ALA A 693 5.35 -34.41 -27.09
CA ALA A 693 5.07 -35.08 -25.82
C ALA A 693 3.91 -34.43 -25.03
N LEU A 694 3.69 -33.11 -25.21
CA LEU A 694 2.65 -32.38 -24.49
C LEU A 694 1.24 -32.73 -24.98
N SER A 695 0.39 -33.15 -24.03
CA SER A 695 -1.04 -33.36 -24.23
C SER A 695 -1.89 -32.23 -23.70
N GLY A 696 -1.37 -31.30 -22.91
CA GLY A 696 -2.15 -30.15 -22.47
C GLY A 696 -1.44 -29.22 -21.52
N VAL A 697 -1.89 -27.97 -21.46
CA VAL A 697 -1.37 -26.95 -20.54
C VAL A 697 -2.51 -26.30 -19.77
N VAL A 698 -2.49 -26.39 -18.45
CA VAL A 698 -3.48 -25.73 -17.59
C VAL A 698 -2.82 -24.57 -16.86
N VAL A 699 -3.48 -23.42 -16.82
CA VAL A 699 -2.93 -22.21 -16.21
C VAL A 699 -3.96 -21.58 -15.29
N PHE A 700 -3.52 -21.17 -14.11
CA PHE A 700 -4.30 -20.38 -13.15
C PHE A 700 -3.60 -19.05 -12.90
N SER A 701 -4.31 -17.95 -13.14
CA SER A 701 -3.79 -16.58 -12.97
C SER A 701 -4.82 -15.71 -12.26
N SER A 702 -4.44 -15.14 -11.11
CA SER A 702 -5.27 -14.23 -10.34
C SER A 702 -5.08 -12.80 -10.84
N THR A 703 -4.21 -12.03 -10.19
CA THR A 703 -3.86 -10.65 -10.54
C THR A 703 -2.52 -10.55 -11.27
N GLN A 704 -1.78 -11.66 -11.35
CA GLN A 704 -0.47 -11.73 -11.99
C GLN A 704 -0.56 -11.57 -13.51
N PRO A 705 0.35 -10.82 -14.17
CA PRO A 705 0.32 -10.64 -15.62
C PRO A 705 0.38 -11.96 -16.39
N ILE A 706 -0.46 -12.11 -17.42
CA ILE A 706 -0.42 -13.26 -18.32
C ILE A 706 0.61 -13.04 -19.42
N ARG A 707 1.54 -13.99 -19.55
CA ARG A 707 2.54 -13.99 -20.61
C ARG A 707 2.01 -14.64 -21.90
N PRO A 708 2.17 -14.00 -23.08
CA PRO A 708 1.86 -14.65 -24.35
C PRO A 708 2.88 -15.76 -24.64
N VAL A 709 2.39 -16.88 -25.16
CA VAL A 709 3.23 -17.97 -25.70
C VAL A 709 3.43 -17.74 -27.19
N THR A 710 4.70 -17.62 -27.61
CA THR A 710 5.10 -17.43 -28.99
C THR A 710 6.45 -18.07 -29.23
N SER A 711 6.60 -18.78 -30.34
CA SER A 711 7.91 -19.18 -30.83
C SER A 711 8.40 -18.20 -31.91
N GLY A 712 9.69 -17.87 -31.85
CA GLY A 712 10.36 -17.07 -32.89
C GLY A 712 10.61 -17.85 -34.19
N THR A 713 10.61 -19.20 -34.10
CA THR A 713 10.85 -20.12 -35.21
C THR A 713 9.54 -20.65 -35.80
N ASN A 714 8.53 -20.88 -34.98
CA ASN A 714 7.32 -21.61 -35.34
C ASN A 714 6.03 -20.80 -35.09
N HIS A 715 5.41 -20.27 -36.16
CA HIS A 715 4.17 -19.50 -36.05
C HIS A 715 2.95 -20.33 -35.62
N TRP A 716 2.95 -21.64 -35.88
CA TRP A 716 1.86 -22.56 -35.55
C TRP A 716 1.67 -22.78 -34.04
N VAL A 717 2.73 -22.54 -33.23
CA VAL A 717 2.71 -22.68 -31.77
C VAL A 717 1.58 -21.90 -31.13
N THR A 718 1.26 -20.71 -31.65
CA THR A 718 0.18 -19.88 -31.11
C THR A 718 -1.20 -20.50 -31.31
N GLY A 719 -1.41 -21.21 -32.43
CA GLY A 719 -2.62 -21.98 -32.70
C GLY A 719 -2.70 -23.22 -31.83
N TRP A 720 -1.61 -23.99 -31.79
CA TRP A 720 -1.48 -25.17 -30.93
C TRP A 720 -1.75 -24.83 -29.46
N TYR A 721 -1.16 -23.76 -28.94
CA TYR A 721 -1.35 -23.35 -27.55
C TYR A 721 -2.81 -22.98 -27.27
N ARG A 722 -3.50 -22.31 -28.20
CA ARG A 722 -4.93 -21.98 -28.05
C ARG A 722 -5.82 -23.23 -27.97
N GLU A 723 -5.47 -24.28 -28.70
CA GLU A 723 -6.25 -25.53 -28.78
C GLU A 723 -5.90 -26.52 -27.67
N ASN A 724 -4.68 -26.43 -27.12
CA ASN A 724 -4.13 -27.38 -26.14
C ASN A 724 -3.91 -26.77 -24.75
N SER A 725 -4.50 -25.60 -24.46
CA SER A 725 -4.45 -25.01 -23.12
C SER A 725 -5.81 -24.64 -22.56
N LEU A 726 -5.91 -24.62 -21.23
CA LEU A 726 -6.98 -23.99 -20.45
C LEU A 726 -6.36 -22.94 -19.53
N VAL A 727 -6.72 -21.67 -19.70
CA VAL A 727 -6.12 -20.54 -18.98
C VAL A 727 -7.20 -19.85 -18.16
N TYR A 728 -7.32 -20.25 -16.89
CA TYR A 728 -8.25 -19.67 -15.93
C TYR A 728 -7.71 -18.36 -15.39
N VAL A 729 -8.52 -17.29 -15.52
CA VAL A 729 -8.12 -15.93 -15.16
C VAL A 729 -9.20 -15.29 -14.31
N SER A 730 -8.80 -14.70 -13.17
CA SER A 730 -9.74 -14.04 -12.26
C SER A 730 -10.51 -12.93 -12.97
N GLU A 731 -11.80 -12.78 -12.69
CA GLU A 731 -12.64 -11.73 -13.26
C GLU A 731 -12.18 -10.30 -12.94
N LYS A 732 -11.38 -10.13 -11.87
CA LYS A 732 -10.78 -8.84 -11.49
C LYS A 732 -9.49 -8.52 -12.23
N HIS A 733 -8.95 -9.43 -13.02
CA HIS A 733 -7.69 -9.22 -13.73
C HIS A 733 -7.81 -8.05 -14.73
N SER A 734 -6.75 -7.24 -14.81
CA SER A 734 -6.60 -6.15 -15.78
C SER A 734 -6.76 -6.55 -17.27
N LEU A 735 -6.70 -7.84 -17.61
CA LEU A 735 -6.88 -8.36 -18.97
C LEU A 735 -8.25 -7.97 -19.52
N TRP A 736 -9.28 -7.99 -18.66
CA TRP A 736 -10.66 -7.70 -19.01
C TRP A 736 -10.96 -6.20 -19.14
N LYS A 737 -10.12 -5.32 -18.61
CA LYS A 737 -10.29 -3.86 -18.80
C LYS A 737 -10.09 -3.47 -20.27
N LYS A 738 -9.11 -4.09 -20.93
CA LYS A 738 -8.84 -3.91 -22.37
C LYS A 738 -9.97 -4.39 -23.28
N GLU A 739 -10.86 -5.24 -22.76
CA GLU A 739 -12.07 -5.71 -23.45
C GLU A 739 -13.16 -4.63 -23.48
N LYS A 740 -13.32 -3.88 -22.38
CA LYS A 740 -14.34 -2.82 -22.26
C LYS A 740 -14.00 -1.55 -23.04
N GLU A 741 -12.70 -1.20 -23.13
CA GLU A 741 -12.24 0.00 -23.83
C GLU A 741 -12.33 -0.09 -25.36
N LYS A 742 -12.48 -1.30 -25.91
CA LYS A 742 -12.61 -1.53 -27.35
C LYS A 742 -14.02 -2.06 -27.64
N GLN A 743 -14.97 -1.15 -27.81
CA GLN A 743 -16.30 -1.46 -28.36
C GLN A 743 -16.14 -2.16 -29.73
N GLY A 744 -16.26 -3.48 -29.75
CA GLY A 744 -16.11 -4.30 -30.94
C GLY A 744 -15.37 -5.59 -30.59
N GLY A 745 -16.12 -6.57 -30.08
CA GLY A 745 -15.62 -7.82 -29.49
C GLY A 745 -14.55 -8.51 -30.33
N LYS A 746 -13.28 -8.21 -30.03
CA LYS A 746 -12.14 -8.83 -30.68
C LYS A 746 -11.79 -10.09 -29.90
N VAL A 747 -11.77 -11.23 -30.58
CA VAL A 747 -11.27 -12.49 -30.04
C VAL A 747 -9.85 -12.26 -29.50
N PHE A 748 -9.62 -12.56 -28.21
CA PHE A 748 -8.29 -12.45 -27.60
C PHE A 748 -7.25 -13.20 -28.44
N SER A 749 -6.02 -12.67 -28.49
CA SER A 749 -4.94 -13.28 -29.26
C SER A 749 -4.77 -14.75 -28.89
N LYS A 750 -4.64 -15.63 -29.89
CA LYS A 750 -4.40 -17.08 -29.70
C LYS A 750 -3.19 -17.36 -28.78
N ARG A 751 -2.24 -16.42 -28.74
CA ARG A 751 -1.06 -16.41 -27.87
C ARG A 751 -1.35 -16.50 -26.37
N TYR A 752 -2.56 -16.18 -25.93
CA TYR A 752 -2.96 -16.25 -24.52
C TYR A 752 -3.64 -17.59 -24.15
N GLY A 753 -3.67 -18.56 -25.06
CA GLY A 753 -4.33 -19.84 -24.80
C GLY A 753 -5.85 -19.72 -24.78
N ARG A 754 -6.54 -20.77 -24.31
CA ARG A 754 -8.01 -20.73 -24.13
C ARG A 754 -8.36 -20.07 -22.80
N LEU A 755 -8.58 -18.76 -22.84
CA LEU A 755 -8.99 -17.97 -21.68
C LEU A 755 -10.37 -18.41 -21.17
N VAL A 756 -10.43 -18.72 -19.87
CA VAL A 756 -11.65 -19.02 -19.11
C VAL A 756 -11.73 -18.01 -17.97
N LYS A 757 -12.87 -17.32 -17.86
CA LYS A 757 -13.08 -16.33 -16.80
C LYS A 757 -13.50 -17.06 -15.52
N SER A 758 -12.80 -16.79 -14.42
CA SER A 758 -13.04 -17.40 -13.12
C SER A 758 -13.59 -16.39 -12.11
N PRO A 759 -14.61 -16.73 -11.31
CA PRO A 759 -15.08 -15.87 -10.21
C PRO A 759 -14.15 -15.90 -8.99
N ALA A 760 -13.19 -16.82 -8.92
CA ALA A 760 -12.23 -16.88 -7.83
C ALA A 760 -11.19 -15.75 -7.94
N GLU A 761 -10.90 -15.10 -6.81
CA GLU A 761 -9.92 -14.03 -6.71
C GLU A 761 -8.54 -14.51 -6.28
N VAL A 762 -8.47 -15.60 -5.51
CA VAL A 762 -7.21 -16.11 -4.95
C VAL A 762 -6.77 -17.37 -5.72
N LEU A 763 -5.47 -17.57 -5.88
CA LEU A 763 -4.88 -18.56 -6.79
C LEU A 763 -5.25 -20.00 -6.42
N ASN A 764 -4.99 -20.45 -5.19
CA ASN A 764 -5.29 -21.82 -4.76
C ASN A 764 -6.81 -22.04 -4.65
N GLY A 765 -7.57 -20.99 -4.31
CA GLY A 765 -9.03 -21.03 -4.36
C GLY A 765 -9.54 -21.27 -5.80
N MET A 766 -8.90 -20.68 -6.80
CA MET A 766 -9.23 -20.90 -8.21
C MET A 766 -8.92 -22.33 -8.66
N MET A 767 -7.79 -22.88 -8.24
CA MET A 767 -7.42 -24.28 -8.49
C MET A 767 -8.46 -25.24 -7.92
N LEU A 768 -8.93 -25.02 -6.70
CA LEU A 768 -9.96 -25.86 -6.08
C LEU A 768 -11.32 -25.72 -6.79
N LEU A 769 -11.71 -24.50 -7.15
CA LEU A 769 -12.99 -24.23 -7.83
C LEU A 769 -13.10 -24.95 -9.18
N HIS A 770 -12.03 -24.93 -9.98
CA HIS A 770 -12.03 -25.50 -11.33
C HIS A 770 -11.49 -26.94 -11.38
N ARG A 771 -11.24 -27.56 -10.22
CA ARG A 771 -10.67 -28.90 -10.10
C ARG A 771 -11.40 -29.92 -10.97
N GLU A 772 -12.71 -30.04 -10.83
CA GLU A 772 -13.50 -31.09 -11.50
C GLU A 772 -13.48 -30.93 -13.02
N GLU A 773 -13.60 -29.69 -13.51
CA GLU A 773 -13.54 -29.39 -14.94
C GLU A 773 -12.18 -29.72 -15.53
N VAL A 774 -11.11 -29.30 -14.85
CA VAL A 774 -9.72 -29.50 -15.30
C VAL A 774 -9.34 -30.97 -15.28
N VAL A 775 -9.67 -31.68 -14.21
CA VAL A 775 -9.43 -33.13 -14.08
C VAL A 775 -10.14 -33.88 -15.21
N ARG A 776 -11.43 -33.59 -15.43
CA ARG A 776 -12.20 -34.22 -16.50
C ARG A 776 -11.56 -33.97 -17.87
N TRP A 777 -11.15 -32.73 -18.15
CA TRP A 777 -10.48 -32.38 -19.41
C TRP A 777 -9.16 -33.13 -19.62
N MET A 778 -8.34 -33.30 -18.57
CA MET A 778 -7.10 -34.07 -18.67
C MET A 778 -7.37 -35.56 -18.87
N THR A 779 -8.34 -36.13 -18.15
CA THR A 779 -8.75 -37.54 -18.31
C THR A 779 -9.24 -37.83 -19.73
N GLU A 780 -10.10 -36.98 -20.30
CA GLU A 780 -10.60 -37.11 -21.67
C GLU A 780 -9.43 -37.15 -22.70
N ARG A 781 -8.40 -36.32 -22.50
CA ARG A 781 -7.23 -36.27 -23.39
C ARG A 781 -6.29 -37.47 -23.24
N ILE A 782 -6.12 -37.95 -22.01
CA ILE A 782 -5.38 -39.18 -21.73
C ILE A 782 -6.04 -40.36 -22.45
N GLU A 783 -7.37 -40.43 -22.40
CA GLU A 783 -8.16 -41.48 -23.05
C GLU A 783 -8.03 -41.40 -24.58
N GLN A 784 -8.21 -40.22 -25.18
CA GLN A 784 -8.05 -40.02 -26.62
C GLN A 784 -6.68 -40.47 -27.14
N ARG A 785 -5.63 -40.20 -26.35
CA ARG A 785 -4.26 -40.59 -26.71
C ARG A 785 -4.01 -42.08 -26.51
N ARG A 786 -4.66 -42.70 -25.51
CA ARG A 786 -4.68 -44.16 -25.32
C ARG A 786 -5.36 -44.85 -26.49
N GLU A 787 -6.54 -44.39 -26.90
CA GLU A 787 -7.28 -44.93 -28.04
C GLU A 787 -6.49 -44.80 -29.35
N ALA A 788 -5.86 -43.65 -29.59
CA ALA A 788 -5.05 -43.41 -30.80
C ALA A 788 -3.82 -44.33 -30.91
N MET A 789 -3.30 -44.85 -29.79
CA MET A 789 -2.21 -45.83 -29.79
C MET A 789 -2.73 -47.27 -29.82
N GLY A 790 -3.84 -47.57 -29.14
CA GLY A 790 -4.48 -48.89 -29.19
C GLY A 790 -4.97 -49.27 -30.58
N SER A 791 -5.38 -48.29 -31.40
CA SER A 791 -5.74 -48.52 -32.82
C SER A 791 -4.54 -48.78 -33.74
N SER A 792 -3.30 -48.73 -33.24
CA SER A 792 -2.09 -48.98 -34.04
C SER A 792 -1.43 -50.35 -33.78
N GLU A 793 -1.93 -51.12 -32.82
CA GLU A 793 -1.42 -52.45 -32.48
C GLU A 793 -2.24 -53.62 -33.10
N GLU A 794 -3.41 -53.36 -33.69
CA GLU A 794 -4.27 -54.41 -34.31
C GLU A 794 -4.00 -54.69 -35.81
N GLU A 795 -2.95 -54.13 -36.44
CA GLU A 795 -2.59 -54.42 -37.84
C GLU A 795 -1.22 -55.12 -38.00
N GLY A 796 -0.68 -55.76 -36.95
CA GLY A 796 0.73 -56.13 -36.91
C GLY A 796 1.13 -57.56 -36.51
N GLU A 797 0.23 -58.49 -36.21
CA GLU A 797 0.62 -59.86 -35.84
C GLU A 797 -0.37 -60.91 -36.38
N ASP A 798 -0.19 -61.29 -37.64
CA ASP A 798 -0.54 -62.61 -38.16
C ASP A 798 0.62 -63.03 -39.09
N ASP A 799 1.02 -64.30 -38.99
CA ASP A 799 2.08 -65.00 -39.72
C ASP A 799 3.53 -64.83 -39.21
N ASP A 800 3.91 -65.62 -38.20
CA ASP A 800 4.93 -66.67 -38.39
C ASP A 800 5.19 -67.38 -37.04
N ASP A 801 4.95 -68.70 -37.04
CA ASP A 801 5.81 -69.74 -36.43
C ASP A 801 4.99 -71.00 -36.11
N ASN A 802 4.85 -71.83 -37.14
CA ASN A 802 4.72 -73.28 -37.01
C ASN A 802 6.14 -73.84 -36.91
N GLU A 803 6.54 -74.44 -35.79
CA GLU A 803 7.32 -75.68 -35.77
C GLU A 803 7.41 -76.27 -34.35
N GLU A 804 6.76 -77.42 -34.22
CA GLU A 804 7.07 -78.63 -33.42
C GLU A 804 8.06 -78.52 -32.24
N ASP A 805 7.58 -78.87 -31.04
CA ASP A 805 8.31 -79.82 -30.18
C ASP A 805 7.32 -80.61 -29.30
N ASP A 806 7.44 -81.94 -29.39
CA ASP A 806 6.66 -82.94 -28.67
C ASP A 806 7.19 -83.13 -27.24
N GLY A 807 6.30 -83.32 -26.26
CA GLY A 807 6.74 -83.67 -24.91
C GLY A 807 5.63 -83.91 -23.89
N GLU A 808 5.11 -85.15 -23.92
CA GLU A 808 4.65 -86.00 -22.80
C GLU A 808 3.83 -85.37 -21.64
N GLU A 809 2.54 -85.74 -21.59
CA GLU A 809 1.94 -86.63 -20.56
C GLU A 809 2.05 -86.14 -19.10
N ASP A 810 0.91 -85.79 -18.48
CA ASP A 810 0.28 -86.77 -17.59
C ASP A 810 -1.21 -86.43 -17.34
N SER A 811 -1.94 -87.52 -17.34
CA SER A 811 -3.34 -87.77 -17.11
C SER A 811 -3.90 -87.23 -15.79
N THR A 812 -5.17 -86.85 -15.81
CA THR A 812 -6.21 -87.64 -15.12
C THR A 812 -7.59 -87.13 -15.53
N LYS A 813 -8.26 -87.94 -16.36
CA LYS A 813 -9.71 -87.92 -16.54
C LYS A 813 -10.39 -88.41 -15.28
N ALA A 814 -11.49 -87.79 -14.91
CA ALA A 814 -12.65 -88.53 -14.42
C ALA A 814 -13.90 -87.81 -14.92
N ASP A 815 -14.53 -88.49 -15.86
CA ASP A 815 -15.77 -88.18 -16.57
C ASP A 815 -17.00 -88.09 -15.64
N ALA A 816 -18.00 -87.37 -16.12
CA ALA A 816 -19.42 -87.77 -16.24
C ALA A 816 -20.31 -86.55 -15.99
N ASP A 817 -20.68 -85.84 -17.05
CA ASP A 817 -21.79 -86.16 -17.98
C ASP A 817 -23.15 -85.70 -17.44
N GLY A 818 -23.86 -85.01 -18.32
CA GLY A 818 -25.30 -85.21 -18.42
C GLY A 818 -26.13 -83.95 -18.51
N ASP A 819 -26.16 -83.40 -19.72
CA ASP A 819 -27.40 -83.08 -20.46
C ASP A 819 -28.27 -81.91 -20.01
N ASN A 820 -28.92 -81.16 -20.90
CA ASN A 820 -28.79 -80.91 -22.34
C ASN A 820 -29.87 -79.87 -22.66
N ASP A 821 -29.67 -79.17 -23.77
CA ASP A 821 -30.70 -78.63 -24.66
C ASP A 821 -31.57 -77.45 -24.18
N ALA A 822 -32.00 -76.53 -25.04
CA ALA A 822 -31.57 -76.13 -26.38
C ALA A 822 -32.40 -74.88 -26.72
N ASP A 823 -31.73 -73.92 -27.34
CA ASP A 823 -32.16 -73.14 -28.49
C ASP A 823 -33.53 -72.43 -28.60
N ALA A 824 -33.37 -71.13 -28.84
CA ALA A 824 -33.83 -70.41 -30.02
C ALA A 824 -35.24 -69.78 -30.06
N ALA A 825 -35.17 -68.44 -30.00
CA ALA A 825 -35.58 -67.52 -31.06
C ALA A 825 -36.88 -66.71 -30.93
N LYS A 826 -36.63 -65.40 -30.81
CA LYS A 826 -37.19 -64.26 -31.58
C LYS A 826 -38.39 -63.47 -31.03
N ASN A 827 -38.02 -62.22 -30.71
CA ASN A 827 -38.62 -60.93 -31.08
C ASN A 827 -39.86 -60.41 -30.34
N GLY A 828 -39.64 -59.31 -29.62
CA GLY A 828 -40.63 -58.29 -29.30
C GLY A 828 -39.95 -57.09 -28.62
N GLN A 829 -39.78 -55.99 -29.36
CA GLN A 829 -39.18 -54.73 -28.88
C GLN A 829 -40.15 -53.90 -28.01
N ALA A 830 -39.53 -53.10 -27.12
CA ALA A 830 -39.85 -51.72 -26.73
C ALA A 830 -40.58 -51.41 -25.38
N SER A 831 -39.89 -50.51 -24.66
CA SER A 831 -40.34 -49.34 -23.87
C SER A 831 -41.05 -49.49 -22.52
N SER A 832 -40.27 -49.16 -21.47
CA SER A 832 -40.44 -48.10 -20.45
C SER A 832 -41.80 -47.79 -19.78
N ASP A 833 -41.68 -47.70 -18.45
CA ASP A 833 -42.32 -46.79 -17.48
C ASP A 833 -43.79 -46.96 -17.08
N ALA A 834 -43.98 -47.10 -15.76
CA ALA A 834 -45.19 -46.68 -15.04
C ALA A 834 -44.90 -46.40 -13.55
N ASP A 835 -45.15 -45.16 -13.16
CA ASP A 835 -45.41 -44.65 -11.80
C ASP A 835 -46.67 -45.27 -11.18
N THR A 836 -46.81 -45.23 -9.84
CA THR A 836 -47.83 -44.48 -9.05
C THR A 836 -48.01 -45.02 -7.61
N ILE A 837 -47.78 -44.20 -6.56
CA ILE A 837 -48.74 -43.49 -5.66
C ILE A 837 -49.35 -44.36 -4.53
N ASP A 838 -49.10 -44.08 -3.24
CA ASP A 838 -49.88 -43.16 -2.37
C ASP A 838 -49.42 -43.20 -0.88
N ASP A 839 -49.55 -42.06 -0.19
CA ASP A 839 -49.31 -41.81 1.25
C ASP A 839 -50.66 -41.93 2.02
N PRO A 840 -50.75 -42.07 3.38
CA PRO A 840 -50.71 -40.86 4.22
C PRO A 840 -50.26 -41.04 5.72
N ALA A 841 -49.51 -40.05 6.22
CA ALA A 841 -49.80 -39.17 7.37
C ALA A 841 -49.90 -39.66 8.86
N VAL A 842 -49.25 -38.85 9.75
CA VAL A 842 -49.72 -38.28 11.06
C VAL A 842 -49.23 -38.83 12.43
N LYS A 843 -48.53 -37.91 13.16
CA LYS A 843 -48.46 -37.56 14.61
C LYS A 843 -47.90 -38.49 15.72
N GLY A 844 -47.21 -37.84 16.67
CA GLY A 844 -47.14 -38.20 18.11
C GLY A 844 -45.73 -38.03 18.72
N GLU A 845 -45.33 -36.86 19.20
CA GLU A 845 -45.39 -36.39 20.62
C GLU A 845 -44.55 -37.16 21.68
N SER A 846 -43.58 -36.42 22.23
CA SER A 846 -43.36 -36.20 23.68
C SER A 846 -42.67 -37.26 24.58
N GLY A 847 -41.90 -36.74 25.55
CA GLY A 847 -41.73 -37.34 26.87
C GLY A 847 -40.27 -37.61 27.27
N ASN A 848 -39.54 -36.63 27.83
CA ASN A 848 -39.34 -36.36 29.28
C ASN A 848 -38.67 -37.47 30.12
N GLY A 849 -37.69 -37.07 30.95
CA GLY A 849 -37.35 -37.77 32.20
C GLY A 849 -35.84 -37.95 32.41
N ASP A 850 -35.08 -36.99 32.95
CA ASP A 850 -34.87 -36.68 34.39
C ASP A 850 -33.86 -37.60 35.13
N GLY A 851 -32.95 -36.98 35.88
CA GLY A 851 -32.52 -37.50 37.19
C GLY A 851 -31.09 -38.07 37.40
N GLY A 852 -30.25 -37.28 38.09
CA GLY A 852 -29.28 -37.69 39.14
C GLY A 852 -27.98 -38.38 38.69
N GLY A 853 -26.76 -37.99 39.06
CA GLY A 853 -26.25 -37.38 40.28
C GLY A 853 -25.80 -38.44 41.28
N ILE A 854 -24.49 -38.61 41.50
CA ILE A 854 -23.80 -38.96 42.78
C ILE A 854 -22.28 -39.11 42.55
N VAL A 855 -21.53 -38.59 43.52
CA VAL A 855 -20.05 -38.56 43.69
C VAL A 855 -19.64 -39.67 44.68
N VAL A 856 -18.36 -40.11 44.71
CA VAL A 856 -17.49 -40.28 45.93
C VAL A 856 -16.30 -41.29 45.77
N SER A 857 -15.08 -40.78 46.04
CA SER A 857 -13.84 -41.41 46.65
C SER A 857 -13.07 -42.55 45.93
N ALA A 858 -11.81 -42.91 46.23
CA ALA A 858 -10.57 -42.28 46.74
C ALA A 858 -9.44 -43.36 46.81
N ALA A 859 -8.20 -42.97 46.49
CA ALA A 859 -6.86 -43.30 47.07
C ALA A 859 -6.25 -44.74 47.22
N GLY A 860 -4.95 -44.84 46.83
CA GLY A 860 -3.82 -45.58 47.47
C GLY A 860 -3.34 -46.87 46.77
N ALA A 861 -2.09 -47.36 46.77
CA ALA A 861 -0.71 -46.92 47.08
C ALA A 861 0.27 -48.04 46.59
N SER A 862 1.57 -47.76 46.41
CA SER A 862 2.71 -48.59 45.88
C SER A 862 3.16 -49.79 46.81
N PRO A 863 4.33 -50.54 46.69
CA PRO A 863 5.65 -50.27 46.04
C PRO A 863 6.61 -51.46 45.60
N LEU A 864 7.87 -51.09 45.21
CA LEU A 864 9.20 -51.81 45.18
C LEU A 864 9.58 -52.65 43.91
N THR A 865 10.81 -52.72 43.33
CA THR A 865 12.21 -52.26 43.62
C THR A 865 13.17 -52.55 42.43
N GLY A 866 14.26 -51.76 42.26
CA GLY A 866 15.55 -52.18 41.66
C GLY A 866 16.36 -51.08 40.89
N ALA A 867 17.55 -50.69 41.38
CA ALA A 867 18.49 -49.68 40.84
C ALA A 867 19.95 -50.25 40.79
N PRO A 868 21.10 -49.53 40.60
CA PRO A 868 21.44 -48.21 39.98
C PRO A 868 22.80 -48.21 39.16
N LEU A 869 23.30 -47.01 38.75
CA LEU A 869 24.70 -46.51 38.52
C LEU A 869 24.84 -45.73 37.18
N SER A 870 25.53 -44.60 36.98
CA SER A 870 26.27 -43.64 37.83
C SER A 870 26.53 -42.32 37.05
N ARG A 871 26.67 -41.19 37.76
CA ARG A 871 27.09 -39.84 37.31
C ARG A 871 28.58 -39.75 36.98
N GLY A 872 28.95 -38.76 36.15
CA GLY A 872 30.29 -38.15 36.09
C GLY A 872 30.24 -36.73 35.50
N ASP A 873 30.52 -35.73 36.35
CA ASP A 873 30.60 -34.28 36.07
C ASP A 873 31.97 -33.86 35.50
N VAL A 874 32.04 -32.82 34.65
CA VAL A 874 33.18 -31.85 34.51
C VAL A 874 32.64 -30.55 33.86
N VAL A 875 32.37 -29.46 34.60
CA VAL A 875 33.21 -28.28 34.93
C VAL A 875 33.61 -27.37 33.74
N MET A 876 33.18 -26.11 33.84
CA MET A 876 33.56 -24.95 33.01
C MET A 876 35.01 -24.52 33.21
N THR A 877 35.66 -24.03 32.14
CA THR A 877 36.75 -23.05 32.24
C THR A 877 36.66 -21.97 31.16
N THR A 878 37.06 -20.79 31.62
CA THR A 878 37.23 -19.45 31.08
C THR A 878 38.07 -19.28 29.81
N GLU A 879 37.81 -18.15 29.14
CA GLU A 879 38.71 -17.34 28.28
C GLU A 879 39.27 -17.97 26.98
N GLN A 880 38.71 -17.57 25.83
CA GLN A 880 39.36 -16.70 24.83
C GLN A 880 38.38 -16.26 23.75
#